data_AF-A0A9W9TTZ2-F1
#
_entry.id   AF-A0A9W9TTZ2-F1
#
_cell.length_a   1.000
_cell.length_b   1.000
_cell.length_c   1.000
_cell.angle_alpha   90.00
_cell.angle_beta   90.00
_cell.angle_gamma   90.00
#
_symmetry.space_group_name_H-M   'P 1'
#
loop_
_entity.id
_entity.type
_entity.pdbx_description
1 polymer ?
#
loop_
_entity_poly.entity_id
_entity_poly.type
_entity_poly.pdbx_seq_one_letter_code
_entity_poly.pdbx_strand_id
1 'polypeptide(L)'
;MATRMNVEASDDGGEMMAANQQLDRELLQSQQSTSPAIVHSQRMISLGISPHYVSHWTIADAFRELYQNWKDAILERFQLDRLAFRPYFEDARDHFAVVVPDPTDIDGRRSLGCIKYDKKSNRVTLANACMQLPVEALELGFTTKTGQDHLAGSHGEGLKLAAVALSRDGYSLQVVASRCSWCFHLCETRGSLCCTVTPSHPSGVFETDGAEDLAELRFRNERDVAVLISPGRATQGRSVSPEEFLDWLQISLEIRGLTYPSSVVETSEGDLLFDPCLHGRIYAHGVLLPETNWTHSFRLGYHFPRGKTTRDRQWRMDRHGVAGRVCRIWESALQVHEELLLPVYVGLLRKKPAPMDVDMAADLLLPSTASCIWKFLRDESQGKKFFHCETAGAQEFAMIREMIGKRPARLPQELWRLLRSTTRICRAEEELSKLFRNAQVCKAPDTIFSRTVQKALRACLALIDSMRGIHVVYVRGVECRAEVLYDAQERTLKIHRRWLDFEAIHQQPSCRHWIPRGPKKGNGKHEPFFCGHVVEELLSLCISSVFGPLTTPRVTEMKYMRHIRRLLRHMPHQVIITAAPAEHGLIVTWEDEGTESFRKHSLGGAAYHVILHDESCTHMERELLHSDSVVEKSKIAVCGCRQQFVPQRRRHCVFADLDDMKKYYAMVSLNERSAFFGLVSEPVSPHPKTVNGHWPVVCEQSPAGLLSTPNIEVQVTSSTPEPRSKRAKHVR
;
A
#
# COMPACT_ATOMS: atom_id res chain seq x y z
N MET A 1 29.02 0.77 -42.44
CA MET A 1 30.08 1.60 -41.85
C MET A 1 30.38 1.06 -40.47
N ALA A 2 31.37 0.17 -40.39
CA ALA A 2 31.83 -0.45 -39.16
C ALA A 2 33.20 0.15 -38.84
N THR A 3 33.34 0.76 -37.66
CA THR A 3 34.62 1.29 -37.19
C THR A 3 35.15 0.35 -36.13
N ARG A 4 36.14 -0.47 -36.51
CA ARG A 4 36.99 -1.26 -35.60
C ARG A 4 37.83 -0.30 -34.76
N MET A 5 37.74 -0.40 -33.44
CA MET A 5 38.82 0.06 -32.56
C MET A 5 39.67 -1.17 -32.21
N ASN A 6 40.92 -1.15 -32.67
CA ASN A 6 41.98 -2.03 -32.19
C ASN A 6 42.24 -1.70 -30.72
N VAL A 7 42.15 -2.70 -29.86
CA VAL A 7 42.77 -2.68 -28.53
C VAL A 7 44.06 -3.47 -28.69
N GLU A 8 45.19 -2.78 -28.59
CA GLU A 8 46.51 -3.37 -28.46
C GLU A 8 46.53 -4.20 -27.17
N ALA A 9 46.81 -5.50 -27.29
CA ALA A 9 47.12 -6.34 -26.14
C ALA A 9 48.54 -5.95 -25.68
N SER A 10 48.64 -5.37 -24.48
CA SER A 10 49.93 -5.11 -23.83
C SER A 10 50.56 -6.43 -23.39
N ASP A 11 51.80 -6.63 -23.82
CA ASP A 11 52.68 -7.76 -23.53
C ASP A 11 53.27 -7.68 -22.10
N ASP A 12 52.44 -7.33 -21.10
CA ASP A 12 52.87 -7.09 -19.71
C ASP A 12 53.19 -8.39 -18.95
N GLY A 13 52.71 -9.54 -19.45
CA GLY A 13 52.91 -10.83 -18.79
C GLY A 13 54.35 -11.35 -18.86
N GLY A 14 55.07 -11.05 -19.94
CA GLY A 14 56.45 -11.50 -20.17
C GLY A 14 57.48 -10.67 -19.40
N GLU A 15 57.30 -9.34 -19.37
CA GLU A 15 58.22 -8.44 -18.67
C GLU A 15 58.12 -8.60 -17.14
N MET A 16 56.94 -8.92 -16.61
CA MET A 16 56.73 -9.08 -15.17
C MET A 16 57.22 -10.44 -14.63
N MET A 17 57.16 -11.51 -15.44
CA MET A 17 57.79 -12.79 -15.09
C MET A 17 59.32 -12.68 -15.05
N ALA A 18 59.88 -11.88 -15.96
CA ALA A 18 61.31 -11.55 -15.97
C ALA A 18 61.71 -10.70 -14.76
N ALA A 19 60.87 -9.75 -14.33
CA ALA A 19 61.10 -8.94 -13.13
C ALA A 19 61.08 -9.77 -11.83
N ASN A 20 60.17 -10.75 -11.71
CA ASN A 20 60.12 -11.65 -10.55
C ASN A 20 61.32 -12.62 -10.51
N GLN A 21 61.73 -13.17 -11.67
CA GLN A 21 62.94 -13.99 -11.76
C GLN A 21 64.23 -13.19 -11.53
N GLN A 22 64.20 -11.88 -11.77
CA GLN A 22 65.31 -10.97 -11.48
C GLN A 22 65.38 -10.60 -10.00
N LEU A 23 64.23 -10.43 -9.33
CA LEU A 23 64.15 -10.25 -7.89
C LEU A 23 64.65 -11.51 -7.13
N ASP A 24 64.28 -12.70 -7.59
CA ASP A 24 64.78 -13.98 -7.04
C ASP A 24 66.30 -14.13 -7.22
N ARG A 25 66.86 -13.65 -8.36
CA ARG A 25 68.31 -13.66 -8.63
C ARG A 25 69.07 -12.63 -7.78
N GLU A 26 68.52 -11.43 -7.60
CA GLU A 26 69.12 -10.38 -6.77
C GLU A 26 69.07 -10.75 -5.27
N LEU A 27 68.04 -11.48 -4.84
CA LEU A 27 67.92 -12.05 -3.50
C LEU A 27 68.93 -13.18 -3.24
N LEU A 28 69.20 -14.05 -4.23
CA LEU A 28 70.25 -15.07 -4.14
C LEU A 28 71.66 -14.46 -4.10
N GLN A 29 71.90 -13.33 -4.78
CA GLN A 29 73.18 -12.61 -4.74
C GLN A 29 73.39 -11.85 -3.42
N SER A 30 72.34 -11.26 -2.82
CA SER A 30 72.44 -10.60 -1.51
C SER A 30 72.74 -11.57 -0.35
N GLN A 31 72.45 -12.87 -0.52
CA GLN A 31 72.77 -13.93 0.44
C GLN A 31 74.22 -14.44 0.36
N GLN A 32 74.99 -14.08 -0.67
CA GLN A 32 76.40 -14.49 -0.82
C GLN A 32 77.41 -13.44 -0.32
N SER A 33 76.96 -12.24 0.01
CA SER A 33 77.81 -11.13 0.44
C SER A 33 77.50 -10.64 1.86
N THR A 34 77.47 -11.55 2.84
CA THR A 34 77.66 -11.18 4.26
C THR A 34 78.49 -12.25 4.96
N SER A 35 79.59 -11.83 5.58
CA SER A 35 80.49 -12.66 6.38
C SER A 35 79.73 -13.38 7.52
N PRO A 36 80.07 -14.64 7.85
CA PRO A 36 79.27 -15.48 8.73
C PRO A 36 79.61 -15.22 10.20
N ALA A 37 79.06 -14.17 10.81
CA ALA A 37 79.24 -13.94 12.26
C ALA A 37 78.24 -12.95 12.89
N ILE A 38 76.92 -13.11 12.73
CA ILE A 38 75.95 -12.40 13.58
C ILE A 38 74.77 -13.32 14.00
N VAL A 39 75.02 -14.02 15.11
CA VAL A 39 74.12 -14.26 16.26
C VAL A 39 72.68 -14.75 16.00
N HIS A 40 72.48 -16.06 16.26
CA HIS A 40 71.22 -16.76 16.51
C HIS A 40 70.50 -16.33 17.82
N SER A 41 70.36 -15.04 18.13
CA SER A 41 69.75 -14.60 19.39
C SER A 41 68.25 -14.35 19.27
N GLN A 42 67.49 -14.98 20.15
CA GLN A 42 66.10 -14.66 20.45
C GLN A 42 65.93 -13.15 20.72
N ARG A 43 64.99 -12.50 20.02
CA ARG A 43 64.69 -11.06 20.19
C ARG A 43 63.32 -10.88 20.85
N MET A 44 63.28 -10.13 21.94
CA MET A 44 62.02 -9.74 22.60
C MET A 44 61.64 -8.31 22.20
N ILE A 45 60.42 -8.15 21.69
CA ILE A 45 59.86 -6.87 21.23
C ILE A 45 58.68 -6.52 22.14
N SER A 46 58.74 -5.36 22.79
CA SER A 46 57.60 -4.80 23.53
C SER A 46 56.66 -4.11 22.56
N LEU A 47 55.37 -4.43 22.61
CA LEU A 47 54.37 -3.87 21.69
C LEU A 47 53.60 -2.68 22.29
N GLY A 48 53.81 -2.37 23.57
CA GLY A 48 53.20 -1.21 24.23
C GLY A 48 51.69 -1.30 24.44
N ILE A 49 51.06 -2.46 24.19
CA ILE A 49 49.62 -2.65 24.35
C ILE A 49 49.32 -3.20 25.76
N SER A 50 48.49 -2.50 26.51
CA SER A 50 48.07 -2.92 27.86
C SER A 50 47.18 -4.17 27.80
N PRO A 51 47.25 -5.09 28.78
CA PRO A 51 46.29 -6.20 28.93
C PRO A 51 44.83 -5.77 29.08
N HIS A 52 44.60 -4.51 29.50
CA HIS A 52 43.26 -3.93 29.64
C HIS A 52 42.77 -3.22 28.38
N TYR A 53 43.62 -3.09 27.35
CA TYR A 53 43.19 -2.58 26.05
C TYR A 53 42.22 -3.60 25.42
N VAL A 54 41.21 -3.10 24.70
CA VAL A 54 40.11 -3.93 24.15
C VAL A 54 39.50 -4.91 25.16
N SER A 55 39.31 -4.49 26.41
CA SER A 55 38.84 -5.37 27.49
C SER A 55 37.48 -6.02 27.26
N HIS A 56 36.66 -5.46 26.38
CA HIS A 56 35.36 -5.99 25.97
C HIS A 56 35.44 -7.09 24.91
N TRP A 57 36.61 -7.32 24.28
CA TRP A 57 36.77 -8.36 23.28
C TRP A 57 36.63 -9.75 23.89
N THR A 58 35.83 -10.57 23.23
CA THR A 58 35.71 -12.00 23.49
C THR A 58 36.75 -12.78 22.69
N ILE A 59 36.85 -14.09 22.94
CA ILE A 59 37.70 -14.97 22.13
C ILE A 59 37.19 -15.07 20.69
N ALA A 60 35.88 -14.99 20.47
CA ALA A 60 35.31 -14.94 19.12
C ALA A 60 35.78 -13.68 18.37
N ASP A 61 35.92 -12.53 19.04
CA ASP A 61 36.49 -11.32 18.44
C ASP A 61 37.95 -11.50 18.05
N ALA A 62 38.74 -12.13 18.92
CA ALA A 62 40.14 -12.44 18.64
C ALA A 62 40.29 -13.39 17.45
N PHE A 63 39.54 -14.51 17.46
CA PHE A 63 39.55 -15.47 16.36
C PHE A 63 39.06 -14.84 15.05
N ARG A 64 38.09 -13.93 15.12
CA ARG A 64 37.60 -13.19 13.96
C ARG A 64 38.66 -12.37 13.26
N GLU A 65 39.51 -11.66 14.00
CA GLU A 65 40.63 -10.94 13.39
C GLU A 65 41.67 -11.90 12.77
N LEU A 66 41.91 -13.06 13.39
CA LEU A 66 42.81 -14.07 12.84
C LEU A 66 42.24 -14.70 11.56
N TYR A 67 40.95 -15.04 11.54
CA TYR A 67 40.24 -15.55 10.37
C TYR A 67 40.25 -14.56 9.21
N GLN A 68 39.99 -13.26 9.49
CA GLN A 68 40.06 -12.22 8.47
C GLN A 68 41.47 -12.07 7.89
N ASN A 69 42.51 -12.08 8.73
CA ASN A 69 43.89 -12.01 8.23
C ASN A 69 44.26 -13.24 7.40
N TRP A 70 43.81 -14.43 7.81
CA TRP A 70 43.98 -15.67 7.07
C TRP A 70 43.32 -15.58 5.69
N LYS A 71 42.04 -15.22 5.64
CA LYS A 71 41.25 -15.06 4.40
C LYS A 71 41.81 -13.97 3.49
N ASP A 72 42.02 -12.76 4.01
CA ASP A 72 42.43 -11.61 3.20
C ASP A 72 43.78 -11.84 2.53
N ALA A 73 44.71 -12.49 3.23
CA ALA A 73 46.00 -12.85 2.64
C ALA A 73 45.83 -13.82 1.47
N ILE A 74 44.96 -14.84 1.58
CA ILE A 74 44.64 -15.76 0.47
C ILE A 74 44.07 -14.97 -0.73
N LEU A 75 43.08 -14.10 -0.48
CA LEU A 75 42.47 -13.28 -1.54
C LEU A 75 43.50 -12.38 -2.25
N GLU A 76 44.33 -11.69 -1.48
CA GLU A 76 45.34 -10.74 -1.98
C GLU A 76 46.44 -11.46 -2.78
N ARG A 77 47.00 -12.55 -2.26
CA ARG A 77 48.12 -13.27 -2.89
C ARG A 77 47.75 -13.96 -4.19
N PHE A 78 46.59 -14.61 -4.20
CA PHE A 78 46.12 -15.43 -5.32
C PHE A 78 45.16 -14.67 -6.24
N GLN A 79 44.91 -13.38 -5.97
CA GLN A 79 44.01 -12.52 -6.74
C GLN A 79 42.64 -13.15 -6.97
N LEU A 80 42.11 -13.81 -5.93
CA LEU A 80 40.86 -14.53 -6.03
C LEU A 80 39.67 -13.58 -5.96
N ASP A 81 38.71 -13.77 -6.87
CA ASP A 81 37.39 -13.17 -6.71
C ASP A 81 36.63 -13.78 -5.53
N ARG A 82 35.74 -12.99 -4.92
CA ARG A 82 34.89 -13.41 -3.80
C ARG A 82 34.16 -14.73 -4.10
N LEU A 83 33.63 -14.90 -5.31
CA LEU A 83 32.85 -16.09 -5.66
C LEU A 83 33.72 -17.33 -5.86
N ALA A 84 35.04 -17.15 -6.09
CA ALA A 84 36.02 -18.22 -6.19
C ALA A 84 36.54 -18.69 -4.82
N PHE A 85 36.47 -17.83 -3.79
CA PHE A 85 36.78 -18.20 -2.41
C PHE A 85 35.69 -19.13 -1.85
N ARG A 86 35.96 -20.44 -1.87
CA ARG A 86 34.98 -21.49 -1.52
C ARG A 86 35.53 -22.45 -0.46
N PRO A 87 35.80 -21.98 0.76
CA PRO A 87 36.22 -22.87 1.83
C PRO A 87 35.14 -23.92 2.11
N TYR A 88 35.57 -25.14 2.44
CA TYR A 88 34.67 -26.20 2.85
C TYR A 88 35.14 -26.83 4.16
N PHE A 89 34.18 -27.36 4.92
CA PHE A 89 34.42 -27.97 6.22
C PHE A 89 34.57 -29.49 6.10
N GLU A 90 35.55 -30.04 6.81
CA GLU A 90 35.79 -31.47 6.95
C GLU A 90 35.77 -31.86 8.44
N ASP A 91 35.02 -32.91 8.77
CA ASP A 91 35.08 -33.56 10.08
C ASP A 91 35.73 -34.93 9.96
N ALA A 92 36.99 -35.00 10.41
CA ALA A 92 37.76 -36.23 10.44
C ALA A 92 37.85 -36.78 11.87
N ARG A 93 38.26 -38.04 12.01
CA ARG A 93 38.32 -38.72 13.31
C ARG A 93 39.20 -37.99 14.33
N ASP A 94 40.29 -37.39 13.89
CA ASP A 94 41.31 -36.77 14.74
C ASP A 94 41.40 -35.24 14.61
N HIS A 95 40.66 -34.63 13.68
CA HIS A 95 40.66 -33.19 13.48
C HIS A 95 39.37 -32.66 12.87
N PHE A 96 39.17 -31.35 12.99
CA PHE A 96 38.28 -30.59 12.10
C PHE A 96 39.13 -29.74 11.18
N ALA A 97 38.71 -29.56 9.93
CA ALA A 97 39.40 -28.69 8.99
C ALA A 97 38.46 -27.78 8.22
N VAL A 98 38.94 -26.58 7.89
CA VAL A 98 38.39 -25.70 6.86
C VAL A 98 39.46 -25.58 5.80
N VAL A 99 39.18 -25.98 4.57
CA VAL A 99 40.15 -26.04 3.48
C VAL A 99 39.70 -25.12 2.35
N VAL A 100 40.62 -24.30 1.83
CA VAL A 100 40.38 -23.45 0.65
C VAL A 100 41.03 -24.11 -0.56
N PRO A 101 40.27 -24.79 -1.42
CA PRO A 101 40.84 -25.43 -2.60
C PRO A 101 41.40 -24.39 -3.58
N ASP A 102 42.45 -24.76 -4.31
CA ASP A 102 42.91 -23.97 -5.46
C ASP A 102 41.92 -24.13 -6.62
N PRO A 103 41.21 -23.06 -7.04
CA PRO A 103 40.20 -23.18 -8.10
C PRO A 103 40.81 -23.49 -9.47
N THR A 104 42.12 -23.33 -9.64
CA THR A 104 42.85 -23.68 -10.87
C THR A 104 43.24 -25.16 -10.91
N ASP A 105 43.16 -25.86 -9.79
CA ASP A 105 43.53 -27.27 -9.68
C ASP A 105 42.33 -28.19 -9.93
N ILE A 106 42.32 -28.79 -11.13
CA ILE A 106 41.27 -29.71 -11.58
C ILE A 106 41.32 -31.04 -10.80
N ASP A 107 42.49 -31.44 -10.31
CA ASP A 107 42.69 -32.71 -9.62
C ASP A 107 42.32 -32.65 -8.13
N GLY A 108 42.06 -31.45 -7.60
CA GLY A 108 41.63 -31.22 -6.22
C GLY A 108 42.68 -31.61 -5.18
N ARG A 109 43.97 -31.53 -5.54
CA ARG A 109 45.12 -31.89 -4.69
C ARG A 109 45.80 -30.68 -4.06
N ARG A 110 45.39 -29.46 -4.42
CA ARG A 110 46.03 -28.20 -4.00
C ARG A 110 45.07 -27.36 -3.16
N SER A 111 45.59 -26.83 -2.06
CA SER A 111 44.89 -25.95 -1.12
C SER A 111 45.67 -24.66 -0.89
N LEU A 112 45.01 -23.52 -1.01
CA LEU A 112 45.61 -22.19 -0.83
C LEU A 112 45.77 -21.82 0.64
N GLY A 113 45.00 -22.47 1.52
CA GLY A 113 45.05 -22.27 2.95
C GLY A 113 44.13 -23.22 3.70
N CYS A 114 44.45 -23.47 4.97
CA CYS A 114 43.65 -24.32 5.83
C CYS A 114 43.54 -23.79 7.26
N ILE A 115 42.43 -24.09 7.92
CA ILE A 115 42.27 -23.98 9.36
C ILE A 115 42.08 -25.39 9.91
N LYS A 116 42.93 -25.84 10.82
CA LYS A 116 42.86 -27.17 11.43
C LYS A 116 42.68 -27.06 12.94
N TYR A 117 41.70 -27.77 13.49
CA TYR A 117 41.62 -28.06 14.92
C TYR A 117 42.01 -29.52 15.16
N ASP A 118 43.10 -29.74 15.90
CA ASP A 118 43.58 -31.07 16.25
C ASP A 118 42.94 -31.56 17.57
N LYS A 119 42.11 -32.62 17.49
CA LYS A 119 41.31 -33.13 18.61
C LYS A 119 42.16 -33.78 19.71
N LYS A 120 43.41 -34.14 19.43
CA LYS A 120 44.32 -34.77 20.42
C LYS A 120 45.06 -33.73 21.25
N SER A 121 45.53 -32.68 20.59
CA SER A 121 46.34 -31.64 21.19
C SER A 121 45.56 -30.39 21.59
N ASN A 122 44.28 -30.29 21.19
CA ASN A 122 43.39 -29.14 21.39
C ASN A 122 44.01 -27.84 20.84
N ARG A 123 44.63 -27.95 19.66
CA ARG A 123 45.34 -26.84 18.99
C ARG A 123 44.62 -26.43 17.72
N VAL A 124 44.52 -25.13 17.50
CA VAL A 124 44.03 -24.55 16.24
C VAL A 124 45.21 -24.02 15.45
N THR A 125 45.26 -24.34 14.16
CA THR A 125 46.28 -23.84 13.22
C THR A 125 45.57 -23.18 12.04
N LEU A 126 45.86 -21.91 11.75
CA LEU A 126 45.44 -21.23 10.53
C LEU A 126 46.68 -21.05 9.65
N ALA A 127 46.72 -21.64 8.47
CA ALA A 127 47.90 -21.62 7.60
C ALA A 127 47.55 -21.16 6.19
N ASN A 128 48.47 -20.39 5.59
CA ASN A 128 48.40 -19.90 4.22
C ASN A 128 49.64 -20.32 3.43
N ALA A 129 49.45 -20.81 2.21
CA ALA A 129 50.54 -21.28 1.35
C ALA A 129 51.38 -20.12 0.84
N CYS A 130 52.70 -20.27 0.83
CA CYS A 130 53.61 -19.40 0.09
C CYS A 130 53.45 -17.91 0.43
N MET A 131 53.37 -17.61 1.73
CA MET A 131 53.21 -16.27 2.29
C MET A 131 54.43 -15.84 3.08
N GLN A 132 54.63 -14.53 3.20
CA GLN A 132 55.63 -13.95 4.09
C GLN A 132 54.99 -12.96 5.04
N LEU A 133 55.48 -12.93 6.28
CA LEU A 133 55.08 -11.93 7.28
C LEU A 133 56.32 -11.14 7.70
N PRO A 134 56.48 -9.89 7.23
CA PRO A 134 57.63 -9.06 7.57
C PRO A 134 57.59 -8.65 9.04
N VAL A 135 58.75 -8.45 9.69
CA VAL A 135 58.85 -8.16 11.13
C VAL A 135 58.17 -6.83 11.49
N GLU A 136 58.13 -5.89 10.53
CA GLU A 136 57.40 -4.62 10.55
C GLU A 136 55.91 -4.83 10.82
N ALA A 137 55.37 -6.02 10.52
CA ALA A 137 54.00 -6.38 10.89
C ALA A 137 53.77 -6.42 12.41
N LEU A 138 54.80 -6.35 13.25
CA LEU A 138 54.69 -6.15 14.70
C LEU A 138 54.48 -4.67 15.09
N GLU A 139 54.79 -3.71 14.22
CA GLU A 139 54.60 -2.28 14.49
C GLU A 139 53.13 -1.87 14.44
N LEU A 140 52.70 -1.01 15.36
CA LEU A 140 51.34 -0.46 15.31
C LEU A 140 51.16 0.40 14.05
N GLY A 141 50.04 0.23 13.34
CA GLY A 141 49.78 0.98 12.10
C GLY A 141 50.22 0.28 10.80
N PHE A 142 51.05 -0.76 10.85
CA PHE A 142 51.51 -1.45 9.65
C PHE A 142 50.37 -2.25 8.97
N THR A 143 50.00 -1.87 7.75
CA THR A 143 48.93 -2.53 6.98
C THR A 143 49.19 -2.44 5.48
N THR A 144 48.99 -3.55 4.75
CA THR A 144 49.00 -3.58 3.28
C THR A 144 47.62 -3.30 2.68
N LYS A 145 46.56 -3.34 3.51
CA LYS A 145 45.15 -3.32 3.10
C LYS A 145 44.59 -1.90 2.83
N THR A 146 45.38 -0.84 2.96
CA THR A 146 44.88 0.54 2.82
C THR A 146 44.46 0.81 1.37
N GLY A 147 43.21 1.26 1.18
CA GLY A 147 42.66 1.55 -0.16
C GLY A 147 42.04 0.34 -0.86
N GLN A 148 42.12 -0.85 -0.28
CA GLN A 148 41.55 -2.07 -0.85
C GLN A 148 40.14 -2.33 -0.27
N ASP A 149 39.10 -1.81 -0.94
CA ASP A 149 37.71 -1.85 -0.44
C ASP A 149 37.08 -3.27 -0.36
N HIS A 150 37.77 -4.29 -0.91
CA HIS A 150 37.36 -5.69 -0.88
C HIS A 150 38.02 -6.50 0.27
N LEU A 151 39.01 -5.93 0.96
CA LEU A 151 39.67 -6.54 2.13
C LEU A 151 39.14 -5.94 3.44
N ALA A 152 39.25 -6.70 4.54
CA ALA A 152 38.78 -6.27 5.84
C ALA A 152 39.88 -5.58 6.68
N GLY A 153 39.65 -4.28 6.96
CA GLY A 153 40.47 -3.48 7.90
C GLY A 153 41.62 -2.71 7.28
N SER A 154 42.05 -1.64 7.97
CA SER A 154 43.03 -0.66 7.46
C SER A 154 43.92 -0.05 8.54
N HIS A 155 43.99 -0.65 9.73
CA HIS A 155 44.71 -0.08 10.88
C HIS A 155 45.99 -0.84 11.26
N GLY A 156 46.15 -2.09 10.81
CA GLY A 156 47.37 -2.87 11.10
C GLY A 156 47.50 -3.41 12.52
N GLU A 157 46.45 -3.35 13.34
CA GLU A 157 46.51 -3.69 14.77
C GLU A 157 45.95 -5.10 15.09
N GLY A 158 45.11 -5.65 14.22
CA GLY A 158 44.24 -6.81 14.50
C GLY A 158 44.97 -8.05 15.07
N LEU A 159 46.11 -8.43 14.49
CA LEU A 159 46.92 -9.55 15.00
C LEU A 159 47.36 -9.35 16.46
N LYS A 160 47.79 -8.13 16.80
CA LYS A 160 48.27 -7.81 18.16
C LYS A 160 47.11 -7.78 19.15
N LEU A 161 45.97 -7.23 18.75
CA LEU A 161 44.76 -7.18 19.58
C LEU A 161 44.20 -8.59 19.85
N ALA A 162 44.18 -9.45 18.82
CA ALA A 162 43.85 -10.87 18.99
C ALA A 162 44.80 -11.57 19.98
N ALA A 163 46.11 -11.27 19.90
CA ALA A 163 47.10 -11.79 20.83
C ALA A 163 46.85 -11.35 22.29
N VAL A 164 46.46 -10.08 22.53
CA VAL A 164 46.08 -9.60 23.86
C VAL A 164 44.87 -10.37 24.39
N ALA A 165 43.79 -10.43 23.61
CA ALA A 165 42.54 -11.06 24.02
C ALA A 165 42.71 -12.57 24.31
N LEU A 166 43.43 -13.30 23.45
CA LEU A 166 43.74 -14.71 23.67
C LEU A 166 44.62 -14.93 24.91
N SER A 167 45.67 -14.12 25.07
CA SER A 167 46.60 -14.26 26.21
C SER A 167 45.91 -13.99 27.55
N ARG A 168 44.96 -13.05 27.58
CA ARG A 168 44.18 -12.71 28.78
C ARG A 168 43.27 -13.85 29.25
N ASP A 169 42.73 -14.62 28.30
CA ASP A 169 41.81 -15.73 28.57
C ASP A 169 42.53 -17.09 28.71
N GLY A 170 43.86 -17.07 28.82
CA GLY A 170 44.67 -18.25 29.13
C GLY A 170 45.10 -19.08 27.91
N TYR A 171 44.99 -18.54 26.69
CA TYR A 171 45.51 -19.14 25.47
C TYR A 171 46.90 -18.62 25.11
N SER A 172 47.67 -19.41 24.36
CA SER A 172 48.94 -18.99 23.77
C SER A 172 48.79 -18.82 22.27
N LEU A 173 49.23 -17.66 21.76
CA LEU A 173 49.30 -17.36 20.32
C LEU A 173 50.76 -17.41 19.85
N GLN A 174 51.02 -18.23 18.85
CA GLN A 174 52.30 -18.34 18.17
C GLN A 174 52.09 -18.11 16.67
N VAL A 175 52.96 -17.33 16.04
CA VAL A 175 52.99 -17.18 14.58
C VAL A 175 54.30 -17.76 14.07
N VAL A 176 54.22 -18.60 13.06
CA VAL A 176 55.38 -19.21 12.40
C VAL A 176 55.41 -18.70 10.98
N ALA A 177 56.48 -18.00 10.63
CA ALA A 177 56.65 -17.35 9.32
C ALA A 177 58.13 -17.07 9.05
N SER A 178 58.56 -17.17 7.79
CA SER A 178 59.90 -16.76 7.34
C SER A 178 61.04 -17.33 8.21
N ARG A 179 60.97 -18.63 8.53
CA ARG A 179 61.93 -19.34 9.41
C ARG A 179 62.00 -18.78 10.83
N CYS A 180 61.00 -18.05 11.28
CA CYS A 180 60.92 -17.49 12.61
C CYS A 180 59.66 -17.96 13.32
N SER A 181 59.75 -18.08 14.63
CA SER A 181 58.62 -18.32 15.52
C SER A 181 58.42 -17.11 16.42
N TRP A 182 57.23 -16.53 16.37
CA TRP A 182 56.82 -15.34 17.12
C TRP A 182 55.85 -15.77 18.22
N CYS A 183 56.27 -15.68 19.47
CA CYS A 183 55.48 -16.09 20.63
C CYS A 183 54.97 -14.86 21.38
N PHE A 184 53.65 -14.68 21.40
CA PHE A 184 53.00 -13.56 22.10
C PHE A 184 52.69 -13.94 23.55
N HIS A 185 52.95 -13.03 24.48
CA HIS A 185 52.66 -13.21 25.90
C HIS A 185 52.50 -11.87 26.61
N LEU A 186 51.72 -11.86 27.70
CA LEU A 186 51.61 -10.70 28.58
C LEU A 186 52.81 -10.68 29.53
N CYS A 187 53.59 -9.59 29.48
CA CYS A 187 54.76 -9.43 30.34
C CYS A 187 54.35 -8.67 31.60
N GLU A 188 54.23 -9.37 32.74
CA GLU A 188 53.82 -8.79 34.02
C GLU A 188 54.73 -7.64 34.47
N THR A 189 56.04 -7.78 34.28
CA THR A 189 57.04 -6.76 34.67
C THR A 189 56.97 -5.49 33.83
N ARG A 190 56.44 -5.57 32.60
CA ARG A 190 56.32 -4.44 31.67
C ARG A 190 54.87 -3.96 31.50
N GLY A 191 53.91 -4.61 32.16
CA GLY A 191 52.47 -4.29 32.07
C GLY A 191 51.92 -4.25 30.64
N SER A 192 52.52 -4.99 29.70
CA SER A 192 52.22 -4.88 28.27
C SER A 192 52.44 -6.18 27.50
N LEU A 193 51.81 -6.30 26.33
CA LEU A 193 52.02 -7.38 25.39
C LEU A 193 53.46 -7.36 24.84
N CYS A 194 54.12 -8.51 24.90
CA CYS A 194 55.44 -8.72 24.31
C CYS A 194 55.37 -9.84 23.26
N CYS A 195 56.21 -9.73 22.24
CA CYS A 195 56.44 -10.77 21.24
C CYS A 195 57.90 -11.22 21.31
N THR A 196 58.12 -12.53 21.44
CA THR A 196 59.44 -13.13 21.33
C THR A 196 59.62 -13.74 19.96
N VAL A 197 60.56 -13.21 19.18
CA VAL A 197 60.95 -13.74 17.87
C VAL A 197 62.15 -14.66 18.04
N THR A 198 61.98 -15.93 17.68
CA THR A 198 63.00 -16.97 17.76
C THR A 198 63.28 -17.50 16.35
N PRO A 199 64.52 -17.38 15.83
CA PRO A 199 64.90 -18.04 14.58
C PRO A 199 64.74 -19.56 14.72
N SER A 200 64.16 -20.19 13.71
CA SER A 200 64.09 -21.64 13.60
C SER A 200 65.36 -22.16 12.92
N HIS A 201 65.81 -23.35 13.30
CA HIS A 201 66.90 -24.00 12.56
C HIS A 201 66.45 -24.29 11.12
N PRO A 202 67.33 -24.17 10.13
CA PRO A 202 67.02 -24.57 8.76
C PRO A 202 66.74 -26.08 8.74
N SER A 203 65.46 -26.43 8.61
CA SER A 203 65.06 -27.75 8.16
C SER A 203 65.50 -27.87 6.69
N GLY A 204 65.90 -29.06 6.22
CA GLY A 204 66.46 -29.25 4.88
C GLY A 204 65.60 -28.71 3.72
N VAL A 205 66.18 -28.68 2.51
CA VAL A 205 65.45 -28.28 1.29
C VAL A 205 64.32 -29.28 1.04
N PHE A 206 63.07 -28.84 1.10
CA PHE A 206 61.90 -29.64 0.74
C PHE A 206 61.42 -29.21 -0.66
N GLU A 207 61.36 -30.15 -1.59
CA GLU A 207 60.89 -29.95 -2.98
C GLU A 207 59.37 -30.22 -3.12
N THR A 208 58.56 -29.90 -2.11
CA THR A 208 57.10 -30.11 -2.16
C THR A 208 56.37 -28.83 -2.53
N ASP A 209 55.29 -28.93 -3.32
CA ASP A 209 54.41 -27.78 -3.57
C ASP A 209 53.65 -27.40 -2.30
N GLY A 210 53.55 -26.10 -2.03
CA GLY A 210 52.93 -25.63 -0.79
C GLY A 210 51.44 -25.79 -0.73
N ALA A 211 50.81 -25.73 -1.90
CA ALA A 211 49.39 -25.98 -1.97
C ALA A 211 49.08 -27.48 -1.76
N GLU A 212 49.95 -28.39 -2.22
CA GLU A 212 49.81 -29.83 -1.96
C GLU A 212 50.04 -30.16 -0.48
N ASP A 213 51.10 -29.62 0.14
CA ASP A 213 51.37 -29.81 1.58
C ASP A 213 50.16 -29.38 2.43
N LEU A 214 49.56 -28.22 2.13
CA LEU A 214 48.41 -27.70 2.87
C LEU A 214 47.10 -28.46 2.59
N ALA A 215 46.97 -29.12 1.43
CA ALA A 215 45.87 -30.05 1.18
C ALA A 215 45.95 -31.25 2.12
N GLU A 216 47.17 -31.67 2.50
CA GLU A 216 47.41 -32.66 3.57
C GLU A 216 47.40 -32.05 5.00
N LEU A 217 47.02 -30.78 5.12
CA LEU A 217 47.02 -30.00 6.38
C LEU A 217 48.40 -29.90 7.04
N ARG A 218 49.45 -29.81 6.23
CA ARG A 218 50.85 -29.64 6.66
C ARG A 218 51.36 -28.28 6.18
N PHE A 219 51.95 -27.50 7.08
CA PHE A 219 52.59 -26.23 6.73
C PHE A 219 54.11 -26.31 6.96
N ARG A 220 54.87 -25.49 6.24
CA ARG A 220 56.33 -25.39 6.35
C ARG A 220 56.73 -23.98 6.77
N ASN A 221 57.48 -23.86 7.86
CA ASN A 221 57.88 -22.54 8.41
C ASN A 221 58.82 -21.74 7.50
N GLU A 222 59.49 -22.39 6.55
CA GLU A 222 60.37 -21.73 5.59
C GLU A 222 59.61 -20.95 4.51
N ARG A 223 58.36 -21.33 4.21
CA ARG A 223 57.60 -20.88 3.04
C ARG A 223 56.20 -20.35 3.38
N ASP A 224 55.56 -20.92 4.39
CA ASP A 224 54.16 -20.67 4.74
C ASP A 224 54.07 -19.77 5.98
N VAL A 225 52.91 -19.11 6.15
CA VAL A 225 52.57 -18.40 7.38
C VAL A 225 51.53 -19.22 8.11
N ALA A 226 51.80 -19.58 9.37
CA ALA A 226 50.87 -20.29 10.22
C ALA A 226 50.68 -19.59 11.56
N VAL A 227 49.42 -19.43 11.97
CA VAL A 227 49.01 -18.94 13.28
C VAL A 227 48.53 -20.14 14.11
N LEU A 228 49.16 -20.35 15.26
CA LEU A 228 48.87 -21.45 16.16
C LEU A 228 48.28 -20.91 17.46
N ILE A 229 47.10 -21.41 17.82
CA ILE A 229 46.46 -21.19 19.11
C ILE A 229 46.58 -22.49 19.89
N SER A 230 47.18 -22.41 21.07
CA SER A 230 47.44 -23.57 21.94
C SER A 230 47.08 -23.24 23.39
N PRO A 231 46.94 -24.26 24.26
CA PRO A 231 46.77 -24.00 25.68
C PRO A 231 47.92 -23.16 26.25
N GLY A 232 47.60 -22.20 27.12
CA GLY A 232 48.59 -21.35 27.78
C GLY A 232 49.60 -22.16 28.61
N ARG A 233 50.83 -21.67 28.74
CA ARG A 233 51.90 -22.33 29.51
C ARG A 233 51.73 -22.22 31.04
N ALA A 234 50.80 -21.40 31.51
CA ALA A 234 50.54 -21.19 32.93
C ALA A 234 49.71 -22.35 33.53
N THR A 235 49.73 -22.49 34.85
CA THR A 235 48.92 -23.48 35.60
C THR A 235 47.40 -23.35 35.40
N GLN A 236 46.94 -22.25 34.80
CA GLN A 236 45.55 -21.98 34.40
C GLN A 236 45.33 -21.94 32.87
N GLY A 237 46.23 -22.55 32.09
CA GLY A 237 46.10 -22.59 30.62
C GLY A 237 44.79 -23.22 30.16
N ARG A 238 44.03 -22.50 29.32
CA ARG A 238 42.74 -22.97 28.80
C ARG A 238 42.95 -23.71 27.48
N SER A 239 42.35 -24.90 27.34
CA SER A 239 42.34 -25.64 26.07
C SER A 239 41.08 -25.34 25.29
N VAL A 240 41.18 -25.26 23.96
CA VAL A 240 40.03 -25.05 23.08
C VAL A 240 39.26 -26.36 22.97
N SER A 241 37.99 -26.39 23.35
CA SER A 241 37.15 -27.58 23.15
C SER A 241 36.70 -27.70 21.68
N PRO A 242 36.29 -28.90 21.23
CA PRO A 242 35.74 -29.09 19.89
C PRO A 242 34.54 -28.17 19.62
N GLU A 243 33.63 -28.04 20.59
CA GLU A 243 32.43 -27.20 20.50
C GLU A 243 32.79 -25.72 20.45
N GLU A 244 33.73 -25.28 21.30
CA GLU A 244 34.22 -23.90 21.31
C GLU A 244 34.83 -23.51 19.96
N PHE A 245 35.59 -24.41 19.32
CA PHE A 245 36.12 -24.16 17.97
C PHE A 245 35.01 -24.08 16.91
N LEU A 246 34.01 -24.95 16.96
CA LEU A 246 32.88 -24.88 16.03
C LEU A 246 32.08 -23.58 16.19
N ASP A 247 31.91 -23.10 17.43
CA ASP A 247 31.32 -21.80 17.72
C ASP A 247 32.17 -20.65 17.17
N TRP A 248 33.49 -20.74 17.25
CA TRP A 248 34.38 -19.75 16.65
C TRP A 248 34.21 -19.67 15.13
N LEU A 249 33.94 -20.78 14.43
CA LEU A 249 33.71 -20.80 12.99
C LEU A 249 32.37 -20.15 12.58
N GLN A 250 31.40 -20.00 13.50
CA GLN A 250 30.10 -19.37 13.23
C GLN A 250 30.21 -17.88 12.85
N ILE A 251 31.38 -17.27 13.05
CA ILE A 251 31.65 -15.90 12.61
C ILE A 251 31.66 -15.76 11.09
N SER A 252 31.86 -16.84 10.33
CA SER A 252 31.99 -16.79 8.87
C SER A 252 30.72 -17.27 8.20
N LEU A 253 30.31 -16.63 7.11
CA LEU A 253 29.22 -17.06 6.23
C LEU A 253 29.69 -18.00 5.11
N GLU A 254 31.00 -18.13 4.89
CA GLU A 254 31.52 -18.65 3.61
C GLU A 254 31.88 -20.14 3.65
N ILE A 255 31.83 -20.79 4.82
CA ILE A 255 32.31 -22.17 5.02
C ILE A 255 31.23 -23.17 4.59
N ARG A 256 31.44 -23.80 3.43
CA ARG A 256 30.52 -24.81 2.89
C ARG A 256 30.49 -26.06 3.76
N GLY A 257 29.29 -26.59 3.99
CA GLY A 257 29.06 -27.72 4.88
C GLY A 257 28.98 -27.35 6.37
N LEU A 258 29.17 -26.09 6.75
CA LEU A 258 29.04 -25.63 8.13
C LEU A 258 28.19 -24.36 8.28
N THR A 259 28.57 -23.26 7.64
CA THR A 259 27.91 -21.95 7.82
C THR A 259 27.38 -21.33 6.53
N TYR A 260 27.77 -21.85 5.36
CA TYR A 260 27.28 -21.38 4.07
C TYR A 260 25.76 -21.58 3.94
N PRO A 261 25.01 -20.55 3.52
CA PRO A 261 23.56 -20.59 3.48
C PRO A 261 23.05 -21.66 2.51
N SER A 262 22.01 -22.38 2.92
CA SER A 262 21.29 -23.31 2.04
C SER A 262 20.48 -22.59 0.94
N SER A 263 20.09 -21.34 1.20
CA SER A 263 19.30 -20.50 0.29
C SER A 263 19.76 -19.05 0.34
N VAL A 264 20.35 -18.58 -0.77
CA VAL A 264 20.87 -17.21 -0.94
C VAL A 264 20.44 -16.65 -2.29
N VAL A 265 20.09 -15.36 -2.30
CA VAL A 265 19.95 -14.59 -3.55
C VAL A 265 21.08 -13.57 -3.58
N GLU A 266 22.07 -13.83 -4.43
CA GLU A 266 23.22 -12.97 -4.63
C GLU A 266 22.84 -11.79 -5.55
N THR A 267 23.24 -10.58 -5.21
CA THR A 267 23.00 -9.38 -6.03
C THR A 267 24.25 -8.52 -6.11
N SER A 268 24.31 -7.58 -7.06
CA SER A 268 25.43 -6.64 -7.17
C SER A 268 25.57 -5.72 -5.96
N GLU A 269 24.49 -5.52 -5.19
CA GLU A 269 24.44 -4.63 -4.03
C GLU A 269 24.68 -5.36 -2.70
N GLY A 270 24.65 -6.70 -2.71
CA GLY A 270 24.75 -7.58 -1.56
C GLY A 270 23.80 -8.78 -1.65
N ASP A 271 23.84 -9.68 -0.68
CA ASP A 271 23.12 -10.95 -0.77
C ASP A 271 21.98 -11.04 0.27
N LEU A 272 20.84 -11.58 -0.14
CA LEU A 272 19.71 -11.92 0.73
C LEU A 272 19.84 -13.36 1.22
N LEU A 273 19.86 -13.56 2.53
CA LEU A 273 19.98 -14.86 3.17
C LEU A 273 18.61 -15.31 3.66
N PHE A 274 18.05 -16.33 3.01
CA PHE A 274 16.74 -16.90 3.33
C PHE A 274 16.81 -18.07 4.32
N ASP A 275 18.02 -18.50 4.67
CA ASP A 275 18.24 -19.56 5.64
C ASP A 275 17.73 -19.12 7.04
N PRO A 276 16.77 -19.87 7.65
CA PRO A 276 16.22 -19.52 8.96
C PRO A 276 17.26 -19.43 10.07
N CYS A 277 18.37 -20.17 9.97
CA CYS A 277 19.46 -20.11 10.94
C CYS A 277 20.24 -18.79 10.90
N LEU A 278 20.09 -18.01 9.82
CA LEU A 278 20.78 -16.75 9.59
C LEU A 278 19.86 -15.53 9.74
N HIS A 279 18.60 -15.71 10.10
CA HIS A 279 17.68 -14.61 10.35
C HIS A 279 18.23 -13.61 11.37
N GLY A 280 18.12 -12.32 11.09
CA GLY A 280 18.62 -11.27 11.98
C GLY A 280 20.12 -11.01 11.88
N ARG A 281 20.89 -11.88 11.21
CA ARG A 281 22.34 -11.77 11.11
C ARG A 281 22.75 -10.90 9.93
N ILE A 282 23.74 -10.05 10.17
CA ILE A 282 24.36 -9.22 9.15
C ILE A 282 25.82 -9.60 9.01
N TYR A 283 26.24 -9.84 7.77
CA TYR A 283 27.61 -10.17 7.44
C TYR A 283 28.24 -9.04 6.62
N ALA A 284 29.51 -8.76 6.90
CA ALA A 284 30.35 -7.83 6.19
C ALA A 284 31.61 -8.56 5.76
N HIS A 285 31.94 -8.54 4.46
CA HIS A 285 33.11 -9.28 3.94
C HIS A 285 33.12 -10.75 4.38
N GLY A 286 31.95 -11.42 4.35
CA GLY A 286 31.79 -12.80 4.79
C GLY A 286 31.82 -13.02 6.31
N VAL A 287 31.97 -11.97 7.12
CA VAL A 287 32.13 -12.07 8.57
C VAL A 287 30.95 -11.43 9.32
N LEU A 288 30.46 -12.13 10.34
CA LEU A 288 29.34 -11.71 11.18
C LEU A 288 29.67 -10.41 11.90
N LEU A 289 28.76 -9.45 11.79
CA LEU A 289 28.80 -8.23 12.57
C LEU A 289 28.21 -8.46 13.96
N PRO A 290 28.70 -7.74 15.00
CA PRO A 290 28.07 -7.74 16.30
C PRO A 290 26.60 -7.33 16.22
N GLU A 291 25.77 -7.87 17.11
CA GLU A 291 24.36 -7.51 17.17
C GLU A 291 24.16 -6.01 17.36
N THR A 292 23.24 -5.44 16.59
CA THR A 292 22.86 -4.03 16.70
C THR A 292 21.77 -3.87 17.76
N ASN A 293 21.86 -2.84 18.60
CA ASN A 293 20.85 -2.50 19.61
C ASN A 293 19.56 -1.86 19.02
N TRP A 294 19.12 -2.30 17.83
CA TRP A 294 17.95 -1.73 17.17
C TRP A 294 16.64 -2.29 17.73
N THR A 295 15.60 -1.45 17.74
CA THR A 295 14.31 -1.75 18.37
C THR A 295 13.54 -2.89 17.70
N HIS A 296 13.82 -3.14 16.42
CA HIS A 296 13.23 -4.23 15.65
C HIS A 296 14.34 -5.04 15.01
N SER A 297 14.10 -6.34 14.81
CA SER A 297 15.05 -7.25 14.16
C SER A 297 14.75 -7.41 12.66
N PHE A 298 15.77 -7.80 11.91
CA PHE A 298 15.58 -8.31 10.56
C PHE A 298 14.91 -9.68 10.60
N ARG A 299 14.08 -9.93 9.59
CA ARG A 299 13.44 -11.23 9.35
C ARG A 299 14.28 -12.11 8.45
N LEU A 300 15.14 -11.53 7.63
CA LEU A 300 16.14 -12.25 6.84
C LEU A 300 17.56 -11.97 7.37
N GLY A 301 18.53 -12.72 6.85
CA GLY A 301 19.93 -12.35 6.97
C GLY A 301 20.39 -11.54 5.76
N TYR A 302 21.45 -10.74 5.94
CA TYR A 302 22.00 -9.90 4.88
C TYR A 302 23.51 -10.02 4.83
N HIS A 303 24.08 -10.09 3.63
CA HIS A 303 25.52 -10.07 3.44
C HIS A 303 25.93 -8.87 2.56
N PHE A 304 26.86 -8.08 3.07
CA PHE A 304 27.44 -6.94 2.39
C PHE A 304 28.88 -7.25 1.97
N PRO A 305 29.13 -7.58 0.69
CA PRO A 305 30.49 -7.88 0.19
C PRO A 305 31.43 -6.68 0.19
N ARG A 306 30.89 -5.47 0.28
CA ARG A 306 31.65 -4.23 0.16
C ARG A 306 31.23 -3.25 1.25
N GLY A 307 32.21 -2.61 1.87
CA GLY A 307 31.97 -1.59 2.90
C GLY A 307 33.15 -1.41 3.84
N LYS A 308 33.17 -0.30 4.58
CA LYS A 308 34.19 -0.01 5.58
C LYS A 308 33.60 -0.15 6.98
N THR A 309 34.22 -0.96 7.82
CA THR A 309 33.90 -1.06 9.25
C THR A 309 34.81 -0.13 10.06
N THR A 310 34.42 0.21 11.29
CA THR A 310 35.31 0.88 12.24
C THR A 310 36.43 -0.05 12.72
N ARG A 311 37.32 0.48 13.58
CA ARG A 311 38.34 -0.30 14.30
C ARG A 311 37.73 -1.47 15.08
N ASP A 312 36.61 -1.25 15.75
CA ASP A 312 35.88 -2.28 16.51
C ASP A 312 34.91 -3.11 15.65
N ARG A 313 35.07 -3.04 14.32
CA ARG A 313 34.24 -3.73 13.34
C ARG A 313 32.75 -3.42 13.47
N GLN A 314 32.42 -2.28 14.07
CA GLN A 314 31.08 -1.72 14.03
C GLN A 314 30.84 -1.16 12.64
N TRP A 315 29.61 -1.31 12.16
CA TRP A 315 29.22 -0.77 10.88
C TRP A 315 29.28 0.76 10.94
N ARG A 316 30.03 1.40 10.03
CA ARG A 316 30.12 2.88 10.01
C ARG A 316 28.85 3.57 9.52
N MET A 317 27.90 2.82 8.95
CA MET A 317 26.66 3.44 8.49
C MET A 317 25.68 3.57 9.64
N ASP A 318 25.03 4.73 9.68
CA ASP A 318 23.85 4.94 10.49
C ASP A 318 22.68 4.07 10.00
N ARG A 319 21.58 4.10 10.76
CA ARG A 319 20.35 3.37 10.43
C ARG A 319 19.86 3.66 9.01
N HIS A 320 19.94 4.92 8.59
CA HIS A 320 19.53 5.36 7.25
C HIS A 320 20.40 4.71 6.16
N GLY A 321 21.72 4.69 6.32
CA GLY A 321 22.62 4.05 5.38
C GLY A 321 22.40 2.55 5.25
N VAL A 322 22.07 1.87 6.35
CA VAL A 322 21.72 0.44 6.34
C VAL A 322 20.40 0.20 5.64
N ALA A 323 19.35 0.95 5.98
CA ALA A 323 18.06 0.88 5.32
C ALA A 323 18.18 1.09 3.79
N GLY A 324 19.00 2.06 3.37
CA GLY A 324 19.24 2.33 1.95
C GLY A 324 19.97 1.21 1.22
N ARG A 325 20.96 0.57 1.86
CA ARG A 325 21.64 -0.62 1.33
C ARG A 325 20.68 -1.81 1.21
N VAL A 326 19.88 -2.06 2.25
CA VAL A 326 18.88 -3.15 2.26
C VAL A 326 17.83 -2.94 1.18
N CYS A 327 17.32 -1.71 1.01
CA CYS A 327 16.41 -1.38 -0.08
C CYS A 327 17.04 -1.70 -1.44
N ARG A 328 18.28 -1.27 -1.70
CA ARG A 328 18.98 -1.56 -2.97
C ARG A 328 19.19 -3.05 -3.22
N ILE A 329 19.49 -3.84 -2.18
CA ILE A 329 19.57 -5.31 -2.31
C ILE A 329 18.21 -5.87 -2.74
N TRP A 330 17.12 -5.48 -2.08
CA TRP A 330 15.78 -5.92 -2.46
C TRP A 330 15.40 -5.52 -3.87
N GLU A 331 15.74 -4.30 -4.29
CA GLU A 331 15.49 -3.82 -5.65
C GLU A 331 16.26 -4.61 -6.70
N SER A 332 17.55 -4.85 -6.46
CA SER A 332 18.39 -5.67 -7.34
C SER A 332 17.87 -7.11 -7.41
N ALA A 333 17.47 -7.68 -6.27
CA ALA A 333 16.89 -9.02 -6.22
C ALA A 333 15.55 -9.11 -6.97
N LEU A 334 14.69 -8.11 -6.82
CA LEU A 334 13.40 -8.04 -7.52
C LEU A 334 13.56 -7.88 -9.03
N GLN A 335 14.62 -7.22 -9.51
CA GLN A 335 14.90 -7.10 -10.94
C GLN A 335 15.19 -8.46 -11.60
N VAL A 336 15.79 -9.40 -10.85
CA VAL A 336 16.19 -10.71 -11.37
C VAL A 336 15.14 -11.78 -11.09
N HIS A 337 14.49 -11.74 -9.91
CA HIS A 337 13.60 -12.79 -9.41
C HIS A 337 12.24 -12.24 -8.95
N GLU A 338 11.64 -11.33 -9.71
CA GLU A 338 10.39 -10.63 -9.37
C GLU A 338 9.28 -11.59 -8.91
N GLU A 339 8.98 -12.62 -9.71
CA GLU A 339 7.84 -13.52 -9.44
C GLU A 339 7.94 -14.25 -8.10
N LEU A 340 9.16 -14.62 -7.69
CA LEU A 340 9.43 -15.35 -6.46
C LEU A 340 9.49 -14.39 -5.25
N LEU A 341 10.13 -13.23 -5.42
CA LEU A 341 10.49 -12.36 -4.30
C LEU A 341 9.47 -11.26 -4.02
N LEU A 342 8.71 -10.80 -5.02
CA LEU A 342 7.72 -9.75 -4.85
C LEU A 342 6.64 -10.11 -3.81
N PRO A 343 6.06 -11.33 -3.80
CA PRO A 343 5.12 -11.73 -2.76
C PRO A 343 5.73 -11.70 -1.35
N VAL A 344 7.00 -12.10 -1.22
CA VAL A 344 7.73 -12.11 0.06
C VAL A 344 7.94 -10.68 0.56
N TYR A 345 8.42 -9.79 -0.31
CA TYR A 345 8.70 -8.40 0.04
C TYR A 345 7.42 -7.62 0.39
N VAL A 346 6.34 -7.80 -0.40
CA VAL A 346 5.02 -7.24 -0.08
C VAL A 346 4.49 -7.80 1.24
N GLY A 347 4.77 -9.06 1.54
CA GLY A 347 4.50 -9.67 2.84
C GLY A 347 5.20 -8.96 4.00
N LEU A 348 6.47 -8.59 3.84
CA LEU A 348 7.23 -7.82 4.83
C LEU A 348 6.66 -6.40 5.01
N LEU A 349 6.34 -5.71 3.92
CA LEU A 349 5.72 -4.37 3.93
C LEU A 349 4.35 -4.34 4.61
N ARG A 350 3.64 -5.48 4.67
CA ARG A 350 2.35 -5.63 5.33
C ARG A 350 2.44 -5.92 6.84
N LYS A 351 3.61 -6.34 7.36
CA LYS A 351 3.76 -6.80 8.76
C LYS A 351 3.69 -5.65 9.77
N LYS A 352 3.25 -6.00 10.99
CA LYS A 352 3.23 -5.10 12.16
C LYS A 352 3.74 -5.78 13.43
N PRO A 353 4.69 -5.16 14.17
CA PRO A 353 5.47 -3.97 13.76
C PRO A 353 6.30 -4.24 12.49
N ALA A 354 6.64 -3.18 11.76
CA ALA A 354 7.43 -3.30 10.53
C ALA A 354 8.84 -3.82 10.87
N PRO A 355 9.32 -4.86 10.17
CA PRO A 355 10.67 -5.37 10.41
C PRO A 355 11.73 -4.45 9.80
N MET A 356 12.99 -4.60 10.22
CA MET A 356 14.09 -3.77 9.70
C MET A 356 14.34 -3.96 8.19
N ASP A 357 13.89 -5.08 7.62
CA ASP A 357 13.98 -5.39 6.18
C ASP A 357 13.29 -4.35 5.28
N VAL A 358 12.30 -3.65 5.82
CA VAL A 358 11.51 -2.63 5.11
C VAL A 358 11.59 -1.26 5.81
N ASP A 359 12.60 -1.08 6.65
CA ASP A 359 12.80 0.19 7.35
C ASP A 359 13.03 1.31 6.34
N MET A 360 12.35 2.44 6.55
CA MET A 360 12.41 3.61 5.67
C MET A 360 12.12 3.34 4.18
N ALA A 361 11.49 2.20 3.85
CA ALA A 361 11.20 1.82 2.47
C ALA A 361 10.35 2.86 1.73
N ALA A 362 9.46 3.56 2.45
CA ALA A 362 8.65 4.64 1.89
C ALA A 362 9.46 5.83 1.34
N ASP A 363 10.66 6.05 1.88
CA ASP A 363 11.51 7.19 1.56
C ASP A 363 12.69 6.79 0.65
N LEU A 364 13.07 5.50 0.62
CA LEU A 364 14.29 5.02 -0.03
C LEU A 364 14.07 4.14 -1.26
N LEU A 365 12.88 3.54 -1.44
CA LEU A 365 12.59 2.73 -2.63
C LEU A 365 12.42 3.58 -3.89
N LEU A 366 12.88 3.04 -5.02
CA LEU A 366 12.71 3.60 -6.34
C LEU A 366 11.22 3.58 -6.76
N PRO A 367 10.77 4.60 -7.53
CA PRO A 367 9.40 4.66 -8.03
C PRO A 367 8.99 3.46 -8.91
N SER A 368 9.94 2.84 -9.61
CA SER A 368 9.73 1.62 -10.40
C SER A 368 9.33 0.45 -9.51
N THR A 369 10.07 0.21 -8.43
CA THR A 369 9.79 -0.83 -7.43
C THR A 369 8.42 -0.63 -6.78
N ALA A 370 8.10 0.61 -6.39
CA ALA A 370 6.79 0.96 -5.84
C ALA A 370 5.65 0.71 -6.85
N SER A 371 5.89 0.95 -8.14
CA SER A 371 4.94 0.65 -9.21
C SER A 371 4.72 -0.85 -9.39
N CYS A 372 5.77 -1.68 -9.28
CA CYS A 372 5.65 -3.13 -9.29
C CYS A 372 4.83 -3.64 -8.09
N ILE A 373 5.10 -3.12 -6.89
CA ILE A 373 4.30 -3.41 -5.69
C ILE A 373 2.82 -3.06 -5.91
N TRP A 374 2.54 -1.88 -6.48
CA TRP A 374 1.16 -1.47 -6.76
C TRP A 374 0.47 -2.36 -7.78
N LYS A 375 1.18 -2.74 -8.85
CA LYS A 375 0.66 -3.68 -9.86
C LYS A 375 0.29 -5.00 -9.20
N PHE A 376 1.19 -5.57 -8.40
CA PHE A 376 0.95 -6.80 -7.65
C PHE A 376 -0.29 -6.72 -6.75
N LEU A 377 -0.45 -5.63 -5.99
CA LEU A 377 -1.62 -5.41 -5.13
C LEU A 377 -2.93 -5.36 -5.91
N ARG A 378 -2.93 -4.69 -7.08
CA ARG A 378 -4.12 -4.63 -7.95
C ARG A 378 -4.45 -6.00 -8.52
N ASP A 379 -3.46 -6.73 -9.00
CA ASP A 379 -3.63 -8.05 -9.61
C ASP A 379 -4.14 -9.07 -8.57
N GLU A 380 -3.56 -9.07 -7.36
CA GLU A 380 -4.03 -9.88 -6.22
C GLU A 380 -5.51 -9.58 -5.88
N SER A 381 -5.96 -8.34 -6.07
CA SER A 381 -7.33 -7.94 -5.76
C SER A 381 -8.36 -8.28 -6.83
N GLN A 382 -7.94 -8.54 -8.08
CA GLN A 382 -8.82 -8.65 -9.26
C GLN A 382 -9.83 -7.49 -9.37
N GLY A 383 -9.46 -6.28 -8.94
CA GLY A 383 -10.33 -5.10 -8.92
C GLY A 383 -11.45 -5.12 -7.87
N LYS A 384 -11.55 -6.18 -7.04
CA LYS A 384 -12.63 -6.34 -6.04
C LYS A 384 -12.36 -5.61 -4.73
N LYS A 385 -11.09 -5.29 -4.44
CA LYS A 385 -10.68 -4.58 -3.22
C LYS A 385 -10.38 -3.11 -3.51
N PHE A 386 -10.62 -2.26 -2.53
CA PHE A 386 -10.15 -0.89 -2.49
C PHE A 386 -9.17 -0.75 -1.34
N PHE A 387 -7.91 -0.43 -1.67
CA PHE A 387 -6.87 -0.27 -0.67
C PHE A 387 -6.99 1.09 0.01
N HIS A 388 -6.93 1.12 1.34
CA HIS A 388 -7.01 2.35 2.12
C HIS A 388 -5.96 2.36 3.23
N CYS A 389 -5.59 3.56 3.68
CA CYS A 389 -4.65 3.73 4.78
C CYS A 389 -5.24 3.17 6.09
N GLU A 390 -4.42 2.58 6.94
CA GLU A 390 -4.87 2.11 8.25
C GLU A 390 -5.33 3.21 9.21
N THR A 391 -4.84 4.43 9.02
CA THR A 391 -5.27 5.61 9.77
C THR A 391 -6.59 6.18 9.26
N ALA A 392 -7.20 5.55 8.24
CA ALA A 392 -8.50 5.93 7.72
C ALA A 392 -9.61 5.78 8.79
N GLY A 393 -10.45 6.82 8.90
CA GLY A 393 -11.59 6.83 9.81
C GLY A 393 -12.79 6.04 9.28
N ALA A 394 -13.79 5.82 10.15
CA ALA A 394 -15.01 5.07 9.83
C ALA A 394 -15.77 5.59 8.60
N GLN A 395 -15.69 6.90 8.31
CA GLN A 395 -16.30 7.51 7.14
C GLN A 395 -15.75 6.93 5.83
N GLU A 396 -14.43 6.78 5.71
CA GLU A 396 -13.80 6.24 4.49
C GLU A 396 -14.21 4.77 4.25
N PHE A 397 -14.31 3.97 5.32
CA PHE A 397 -14.83 2.60 5.21
C PHE A 397 -16.26 2.55 4.67
N ALA A 398 -17.15 3.42 5.16
CA ALA A 398 -18.53 3.51 4.67
C ALA A 398 -18.54 3.93 3.19
N MET A 399 -17.74 4.93 2.80
CA MET A 399 -17.64 5.34 1.39
C MET A 399 -17.23 4.19 0.48
N ILE A 400 -16.21 3.43 0.86
CA ILE A 400 -15.69 2.31 0.05
C ILE A 400 -16.77 1.25 -0.19
N ARG A 401 -17.49 0.87 0.88
CA ARG A 401 -18.47 -0.23 0.82
C ARG A 401 -19.79 0.18 0.19
N GLU A 402 -20.30 1.35 0.58
CA GLU A 402 -21.67 1.78 0.28
C GLU A 402 -21.73 2.62 -0.99
N MET A 403 -20.70 3.43 -1.28
CA MET A 403 -20.67 4.31 -2.46
C MET A 403 -19.81 3.74 -3.59
N ILE A 404 -18.57 3.31 -3.33
CA ILE A 404 -17.69 2.75 -4.38
C ILE A 404 -18.11 1.32 -4.73
N GLY A 405 -18.56 0.53 -3.75
CA GLY A 405 -19.01 -0.84 -3.96
C GLY A 405 -17.87 -1.88 -4.01
N LYS A 406 -16.71 -1.56 -3.42
CA LYS A 406 -15.55 -2.47 -3.31
C LYS A 406 -15.36 -2.96 -1.87
N ARG A 407 -14.58 -4.03 -1.70
CA ARG A 407 -14.19 -4.53 -0.36
C ARG A 407 -13.02 -3.69 0.18
N PRO A 408 -13.14 -3.06 1.36
CA PRO A 408 -12.02 -2.31 1.93
C PRO A 408 -10.86 -3.27 2.28
N ALA A 409 -9.64 -2.89 1.90
CA ALA A 409 -8.42 -3.60 2.22
C ALA A 409 -7.42 -2.64 2.86
N ARG A 410 -7.06 -2.92 4.12
CA ARG A 410 -6.19 -2.06 4.91
C ARG A 410 -4.73 -2.19 4.48
N LEU A 411 -4.03 -1.07 4.32
CA LEU A 411 -2.58 -1.01 4.16
C LEU A 411 -1.92 -0.32 5.36
N PRO A 412 -0.75 -0.80 5.84
CA PRO A 412 0.05 -0.08 6.82
C PRO A 412 0.42 1.32 6.34
N GLN A 413 0.60 2.27 7.27
CA GLN A 413 0.87 3.67 6.98
C GLN A 413 2.10 3.85 6.07
N GLU A 414 3.17 3.09 6.30
CA GLU A 414 4.41 3.16 5.54
C GLU A 414 4.22 2.72 4.08
N LEU A 415 3.56 1.58 3.87
CA LEU A 415 3.21 1.11 2.54
C LEU A 415 2.23 2.07 1.84
N TRP A 416 1.29 2.66 2.57
CA TRP A 416 0.42 3.70 2.02
C TRP A 416 1.21 4.94 1.59
N ARG A 417 2.15 5.43 2.39
CA ARG A 417 3.01 6.58 2.05
C ARG A 417 3.82 6.31 0.78
N LEU A 418 4.49 5.15 0.72
CA LEU A 418 5.26 4.70 -0.44
C LEU A 418 4.43 4.75 -1.72
N LEU A 419 3.24 4.16 -1.69
CA LEU A 419 2.38 4.08 -2.86
C LEU A 419 1.78 5.44 -3.21
N ARG A 420 1.49 6.28 -2.21
CA ARG A 420 0.88 7.60 -2.41
C ARG A 420 1.83 8.59 -3.09
N SER A 421 3.13 8.50 -2.84
CA SER A 421 4.13 9.39 -3.45
C SER A 421 4.46 9.02 -4.90
N THR A 422 4.27 7.76 -5.29
CA THR A 422 4.80 7.21 -6.55
C THR A 422 3.73 6.70 -7.52
N THR A 423 2.51 6.43 -7.04
CA THR A 423 1.46 5.76 -7.84
C THR A 423 0.14 6.52 -7.86
N ARG A 424 -0.85 5.99 -8.58
CA ARG A 424 -2.19 6.57 -8.69
C ARG A 424 -3.15 6.16 -7.55
N ILE A 425 -2.66 5.52 -6.49
CA ILE A 425 -3.48 5.20 -5.32
C ILE A 425 -4.11 6.49 -4.77
N CYS A 426 -5.39 6.42 -4.42
CA CYS A 426 -6.20 7.57 -4.02
C CYS A 426 -7.08 7.21 -2.82
N ARG A 427 -7.54 8.24 -2.12
CA ARG A 427 -8.55 8.07 -1.05
C ARG A 427 -9.92 7.78 -1.65
N ALA A 428 -10.83 7.23 -0.84
CA ALA A 428 -12.17 6.90 -1.31
C ALA A 428 -12.93 8.12 -1.88
N GLU A 429 -12.81 9.28 -1.24
CA GLU A 429 -13.42 10.53 -1.69
C GLU A 429 -12.88 11.00 -3.05
N GLU A 430 -11.56 10.87 -3.25
CA GLU A 430 -10.91 11.23 -4.51
C GLU A 430 -11.35 10.30 -5.65
N GLU A 431 -11.48 9.00 -5.38
CA GLU A 431 -11.98 8.03 -6.36
C GLU A 431 -13.43 8.32 -6.73
N LEU A 432 -14.29 8.54 -5.73
CA LEU A 432 -15.69 8.85 -5.97
C LEU A 432 -15.84 10.13 -6.80
N SER A 433 -15.06 11.16 -6.47
CA SER A 433 -15.01 12.41 -7.23
C SER A 433 -14.57 12.19 -8.68
N LYS A 434 -13.56 11.33 -8.92
CA LYS A 434 -13.12 10.98 -10.29
C LYS A 434 -14.22 10.25 -11.08
N LEU A 435 -14.90 9.28 -10.48
CA LEU A 435 -15.97 8.53 -11.13
C LEU A 435 -17.10 9.45 -11.57
N PHE A 436 -17.53 10.38 -10.71
CA PHE A 436 -18.56 11.36 -11.06
C PHE A 436 -18.07 12.48 -11.96
N ARG A 437 -16.80 12.88 -11.89
CA ARG A 437 -16.19 13.83 -12.84
C ARG A 437 -16.23 13.29 -14.26
N ASN A 438 -15.94 12.01 -14.42
CA ASN A 438 -15.88 11.33 -15.72
C ASN A 438 -17.25 10.79 -16.17
N ALA A 439 -18.27 10.85 -15.32
CA ALA A 439 -19.62 10.40 -15.66
C ALA A 439 -20.22 11.21 -16.81
N GLN A 440 -20.89 10.52 -17.74
CA GLN A 440 -21.48 11.17 -18.90
C GLN A 440 -22.70 12.00 -18.51
N VAL A 441 -22.64 13.32 -18.72
CA VAL A 441 -23.80 14.20 -18.58
C VAL A 441 -24.83 13.86 -19.66
N CYS A 442 -26.10 13.82 -19.27
CA CYS A 442 -27.19 13.47 -20.16
C CYS A 442 -28.42 14.36 -19.94
N LYS A 443 -29.21 14.52 -20.99
CA LYS A 443 -30.50 15.23 -20.89
C LYS A 443 -31.48 14.39 -20.08
N ALA A 444 -32.28 15.07 -19.26
CA ALA A 444 -33.44 14.46 -18.58
C ALA A 444 -34.44 13.91 -19.62
N PRO A 445 -35.12 12.79 -19.35
CA PRO A 445 -36.26 12.36 -20.16
C PRO A 445 -37.32 13.46 -20.23
N ASP A 446 -37.89 13.70 -21.41
CA ASP A 446 -39.01 14.64 -21.56
C ASP A 446 -40.34 13.91 -21.30
N THR A 447 -40.54 13.51 -20.04
CA THR A 447 -41.78 12.87 -19.57
C THR A 447 -42.41 13.73 -18.49
N ILE A 448 -43.73 13.63 -18.32
CA ILE A 448 -44.45 14.35 -17.25
C ILE A 448 -43.85 13.97 -15.89
N PHE A 449 -43.63 12.67 -15.64
CA PHE A 449 -42.98 12.19 -14.42
C PHE A 449 -41.63 12.87 -14.17
N SER A 450 -40.73 12.86 -15.16
CA SER A 450 -39.41 13.46 -15.03
C SER A 450 -39.46 14.97 -14.77
N ARG A 451 -40.33 15.70 -15.46
CA ARG A 451 -40.49 17.16 -15.28
C ARG A 451 -41.04 17.48 -13.89
N THR A 452 -42.01 16.71 -13.39
CA THR A 452 -42.57 16.90 -12.06
C THR A 452 -41.56 16.58 -10.96
N VAL A 453 -40.82 15.47 -11.05
CA VAL A 453 -39.75 15.14 -10.10
C VAL A 453 -38.66 16.22 -10.08
N GLN A 454 -38.24 16.70 -11.26
CA GLN A 454 -37.29 17.80 -11.38
C GLN A 454 -37.78 19.08 -10.70
N LYS A 455 -39.04 19.48 -10.95
CA LYS A 455 -39.63 20.70 -10.38
C LYS A 455 -39.75 20.58 -8.86
N ALA A 456 -40.27 19.45 -8.37
CA ALA A 456 -40.40 19.17 -6.94
C ALA A 456 -39.05 19.17 -6.22
N LEU A 457 -38.03 18.50 -6.79
CA LEU A 457 -36.68 18.49 -6.22
C LEU A 457 -36.08 19.89 -6.17
N ARG A 458 -36.16 20.67 -7.27
CA ARG A 458 -35.65 22.05 -7.30
C ARG A 458 -36.36 22.93 -6.26
N ALA A 459 -37.68 22.77 -6.08
CA ALA A 459 -38.42 23.46 -5.03
C ALA A 459 -37.92 23.07 -3.63
N CYS A 460 -37.68 21.78 -3.38
CA CYS A 460 -37.09 21.31 -2.12
C CYS A 460 -35.70 21.92 -1.86
N LEU A 461 -34.83 21.96 -2.87
CA LEU A 461 -33.49 22.56 -2.76
C LEU A 461 -33.55 24.07 -2.53
N ALA A 462 -34.49 24.79 -3.17
CA ALA A 462 -34.67 26.23 -3.01
C ALA A 462 -35.17 26.61 -1.60
N LEU A 463 -35.92 25.70 -0.96
CA LEU A 463 -36.46 25.87 0.40
C LEU A 463 -35.36 25.77 1.48
N ILE A 464 -34.31 25.00 1.22
CA ILE A 464 -33.19 24.84 2.15
C ILE A 464 -32.13 25.89 1.80
N ASP A 465 -31.95 26.91 2.66
CA ASP A 465 -31.10 28.08 2.35
C ASP A 465 -29.68 27.72 1.88
N SER A 466 -29.04 26.72 2.52
CA SER A 466 -27.69 26.26 2.16
C SER A 466 -27.62 25.46 0.86
N MET A 467 -28.75 24.96 0.35
CA MET A 467 -28.85 24.24 -0.92
C MET A 467 -29.43 25.11 -2.04
N ARG A 468 -29.81 26.36 -1.73
CA ARG A 468 -30.36 27.29 -2.72
C ARG A 468 -29.32 27.61 -3.80
N GLY A 469 -29.76 27.57 -5.05
CA GLY A 469 -28.93 27.86 -6.22
C GLY A 469 -27.94 26.76 -6.60
N ILE A 470 -28.02 25.57 -5.99
CA ILE A 470 -27.26 24.41 -6.47
C ILE A 470 -27.73 24.02 -7.88
N HIS A 471 -26.79 23.84 -8.79
CA HIS A 471 -27.09 23.41 -10.15
C HIS A 471 -27.26 21.89 -10.20
N VAL A 472 -28.38 21.39 -10.71
CA VAL A 472 -28.65 19.95 -10.80
C VAL A 472 -28.36 19.43 -12.20
N VAL A 473 -27.47 18.44 -12.30
CA VAL A 473 -27.05 17.81 -13.55
C VAL A 473 -27.34 16.32 -13.49
N TYR A 474 -27.84 15.74 -14.59
CA TYR A 474 -28.14 14.32 -14.67
C TYR A 474 -27.04 13.55 -15.39
N VAL A 475 -26.65 12.41 -14.84
CA VAL A 475 -25.53 11.59 -15.35
C VAL A 475 -25.94 10.13 -15.60
N ARG A 476 -25.19 9.45 -16.46
CA ARG A 476 -25.29 8.00 -16.77
C ARG A 476 -23.89 7.36 -16.77
N GLY A 477 -23.87 6.03 -16.66
CA GLY A 477 -22.63 5.24 -16.80
C GLY A 477 -21.67 5.36 -15.62
N VAL A 478 -22.19 5.65 -14.42
CA VAL A 478 -21.37 5.70 -13.20
C VAL A 478 -21.09 4.26 -12.75
N GLU A 479 -19.83 3.83 -12.81
CA GLU A 479 -19.39 2.51 -12.35
C GLU A 479 -19.22 2.45 -10.81
N CYS A 480 -20.23 2.91 -10.06
CA CYS A 480 -20.29 2.76 -8.60
C CYS A 480 -21.73 2.71 -8.10
N ARG A 481 -21.89 2.56 -6.78
CA ARG A 481 -23.20 2.48 -6.11
C ARG A 481 -23.76 3.85 -5.73
N ALA A 482 -22.94 4.89 -5.73
CA ALA A 482 -23.42 6.23 -5.42
C ALA A 482 -24.34 6.76 -6.51
N GLU A 483 -25.45 7.34 -6.08
CA GLU A 483 -26.51 7.81 -6.96
C GLU A 483 -26.54 9.32 -7.11
N VAL A 484 -25.99 10.01 -6.11
CA VAL A 484 -25.90 11.45 -6.01
C VAL A 484 -24.50 11.81 -5.53
N LEU A 485 -23.88 12.81 -6.17
CA LEU A 485 -22.66 13.43 -5.67
C LEU A 485 -22.73 14.94 -5.84
N TYR A 486 -22.42 15.66 -4.76
CA TYR A 486 -22.27 17.11 -4.75
C TYR A 486 -20.81 17.50 -4.99
N ASP A 487 -20.60 18.34 -6.00
CA ASP A 487 -19.34 19.03 -6.26
C ASP A 487 -19.43 20.44 -5.67
N ALA A 488 -18.70 20.67 -4.57
CA ALA A 488 -18.70 21.94 -3.88
C ALA A 488 -17.99 23.07 -4.66
N GLN A 489 -17.03 22.74 -5.55
CA GLN A 489 -16.30 23.74 -6.35
C GLN A 489 -17.22 24.32 -7.41
N GLU A 490 -17.95 23.46 -8.12
CA GLU A 490 -18.87 23.85 -9.19
C GLU A 490 -20.30 24.13 -8.69
N ARG A 491 -20.55 24.02 -7.38
CA ARG A 491 -21.89 24.04 -6.75
C ARG A 491 -22.91 23.19 -7.51
N THR A 492 -22.46 22.02 -7.97
CA THR A 492 -23.21 21.16 -8.89
C THR A 492 -23.53 19.83 -8.24
N LEU A 493 -24.80 19.45 -8.25
CA LEU A 493 -25.30 18.17 -7.76
C LEU A 493 -25.55 17.24 -8.95
N LYS A 494 -24.72 16.21 -9.08
CA LYS A 494 -24.84 15.18 -10.11
C LYS A 494 -25.74 14.06 -9.62
N ILE A 495 -26.81 13.79 -10.34
CA ILE A 495 -27.83 12.79 -10.00
C ILE A 495 -27.91 11.74 -11.11
N HIS A 496 -27.90 10.46 -10.76
CA HIS A 496 -28.06 9.39 -11.74
C HIS A 496 -29.43 9.48 -12.44
N ARG A 497 -29.48 9.45 -13.78
CA ARG A 497 -30.71 9.65 -14.57
C ARG A 497 -31.84 8.65 -14.27
N ARG A 498 -31.53 7.49 -13.65
CA ARG A 498 -32.54 6.51 -13.23
C ARG A 498 -33.65 7.11 -12.34
N TRP A 499 -33.33 8.14 -11.56
CA TRP A 499 -34.30 8.84 -10.70
C TRP A 499 -35.40 9.58 -11.47
N LEU A 500 -35.21 9.77 -12.77
CA LEU A 500 -36.16 10.41 -13.68
C LEU A 500 -36.94 9.42 -14.55
N ASP A 501 -36.68 8.12 -14.39
CA ASP A 501 -37.28 7.05 -15.15
C ASP A 501 -38.28 6.30 -14.27
N PHE A 502 -39.55 6.34 -14.67
CA PHE A 502 -40.64 5.77 -13.88
C PHE A 502 -40.47 4.26 -13.73
N GLU A 503 -40.16 3.54 -14.80
CA GLU A 503 -40.02 2.08 -14.72
C GLU A 503 -38.79 1.71 -13.90
N ALA A 504 -37.66 2.40 -14.10
CA ALA A 504 -36.42 2.08 -13.41
C ALA A 504 -36.52 2.23 -11.88
N ILE A 505 -37.21 3.26 -11.38
CA ILE A 505 -37.30 3.52 -9.94
C ILE A 505 -38.40 2.67 -9.25
N HIS A 506 -39.41 2.23 -9.99
CA HIS A 506 -40.54 1.43 -9.46
C HIS A 506 -40.39 -0.10 -9.68
N GLN A 507 -39.25 -0.57 -10.16
CA GLN A 507 -38.92 -2.00 -10.20
C GLN A 507 -38.84 -2.66 -8.81
N GLN A 508 -38.72 -1.86 -7.74
CA GLN A 508 -38.76 -2.32 -6.35
C GLN A 508 -40.16 -2.07 -5.72
N PRO A 509 -40.66 -2.98 -4.86
CA PRO A 509 -42.05 -2.97 -4.39
C PRO A 509 -42.39 -1.89 -3.32
N SER A 510 -41.51 -0.93 -3.06
CA SER A 510 -41.65 0.06 -1.97
C SER A 510 -42.66 1.18 -2.25
N CYS A 511 -43.07 1.38 -3.50
CA CYS A 511 -44.10 2.36 -3.83
C CYS A 511 -45.48 1.87 -3.38
N ARG A 512 -46.30 2.78 -2.82
CA ARG A 512 -47.69 2.49 -2.44
C ARG A 512 -48.39 1.77 -3.60
N HIS A 513 -48.87 0.55 -3.34
CA HIS A 513 -49.62 -0.25 -4.30
C HIS A 513 -50.88 0.50 -4.74
N TRP A 514 -50.81 1.19 -5.88
CA TRP A 514 -51.99 1.54 -6.65
C TRP A 514 -51.74 1.14 -8.11
N ILE A 515 -52.38 0.04 -8.49
CA ILE A 515 -52.54 -0.37 -9.88
C ILE A 515 -53.79 0.36 -10.39
N PRO A 516 -53.73 1.15 -11.49
CA PRO A 516 -54.92 1.77 -12.05
C PRO A 516 -55.95 0.69 -12.41
N ARG A 517 -57.18 0.80 -11.87
CA ARG A 517 -58.34 0.07 -12.40
C ARG A 517 -58.99 0.95 -13.48
N GLY A 518 -58.60 0.80 -14.74
CA GLY A 518 -59.17 1.55 -15.89
C GLY A 518 -58.45 1.24 -17.20
N PRO A 519 -59.10 1.32 -18.38
CA PRO A 519 -58.87 0.36 -19.47
C PRO A 519 -57.58 0.60 -20.26
N LYS A 520 -56.87 -0.50 -20.53
CA LYS A 520 -55.90 -0.59 -21.64
C LYS A 520 -56.66 -0.38 -22.95
N LYS A 521 -56.57 0.82 -23.55
CA LYS A 521 -56.74 1.03 -25.00
C LYS A 521 -56.20 2.41 -25.38
N GLY A 522 -55.14 2.44 -26.20
CA GLY A 522 -54.68 3.62 -26.93
C GLY A 522 -53.27 4.11 -26.55
N ASN A 523 -52.27 3.69 -27.31
CA ASN A 523 -50.97 4.33 -27.51
C ASN A 523 -50.19 4.82 -26.27
N GLY A 524 -49.51 3.90 -25.57
CA GLY A 524 -48.14 4.09 -25.05
C GLY A 524 -47.81 5.29 -24.14
N LYS A 525 -48.79 6.03 -23.61
CA LYS A 525 -48.55 7.15 -22.69
C LYS A 525 -49.10 6.77 -21.33
N HIS A 526 -48.21 6.32 -20.45
CA HIS A 526 -48.50 6.13 -19.04
C HIS A 526 -49.06 7.43 -18.45
N GLU A 527 -50.18 7.29 -17.73
CA GLU A 527 -50.94 8.36 -17.09
C GLU A 527 -50.06 9.25 -16.20
N PRO A 528 -50.40 10.55 -16.06
CA PRO A 528 -49.58 11.50 -15.32
C PRO A 528 -49.56 11.18 -13.81
N PHE A 529 -48.54 10.49 -13.33
CA PHE A 529 -48.42 10.12 -11.91
C PHE A 529 -47.26 10.87 -11.23
N PHE A 530 -47.51 11.40 -10.03
CA PHE A 530 -46.49 12.01 -9.16
C PHE A 530 -46.22 11.09 -7.97
N CYS A 531 -44.94 10.93 -7.61
CA CYS A 531 -44.51 10.14 -6.46
C CYS A 531 -43.79 11.01 -5.45
N GLY A 532 -44.48 11.50 -4.42
CA GLY A 532 -43.83 12.26 -3.34
C GLY A 532 -42.64 11.51 -2.72
N HIS A 533 -42.77 10.20 -2.52
CA HIS A 533 -41.71 9.35 -1.91
C HIS A 533 -40.39 9.34 -2.72
N VAL A 534 -40.44 9.34 -4.06
CA VAL A 534 -39.24 9.38 -4.91
C VAL A 534 -38.47 10.68 -4.68
N VAL A 535 -39.19 11.81 -4.59
CA VAL A 535 -38.58 13.13 -4.32
C VAL A 535 -38.01 13.17 -2.90
N GLU A 536 -38.70 12.58 -1.93
CA GLU A 536 -38.21 12.48 -0.54
C GLU A 536 -36.93 11.66 -0.41
N GLU A 537 -36.89 10.47 -1.00
CA GLU A 537 -35.72 9.60 -0.97
C GLU A 537 -34.52 10.26 -1.68
N LEU A 538 -34.77 10.82 -2.87
CA LEU A 538 -33.74 11.56 -3.60
C LEU A 538 -33.22 12.74 -2.79
N LEU A 539 -34.10 13.53 -2.18
CA LEU A 539 -33.71 14.68 -1.37
C LEU A 539 -32.86 14.26 -0.17
N SER A 540 -33.17 13.16 0.51
CA SER A 540 -32.35 12.66 1.62
C SER A 540 -30.92 12.29 1.15
N LEU A 541 -30.78 11.70 -0.03
CA LEU A 541 -29.46 11.47 -0.66
C LEU A 541 -28.75 12.80 -0.99
N CYS A 542 -29.49 13.81 -1.48
CA CYS A 542 -28.94 15.13 -1.78
C CYS A 542 -28.43 15.83 -0.52
N ILE A 543 -29.22 15.84 0.57
CA ILE A 543 -28.84 16.40 1.87
C ILE A 543 -27.59 15.68 2.39
N SER A 544 -27.60 14.35 2.39
CA SER A 544 -26.47 13.54 2.83
C SER A 544 -25.20 13.84 2.04
N SER A 545 -25.32 14.06 0.72
CA SER A 545 -24.18 14.40 -0.13
C SER A 545 -23.68 15.83 0.04
N VAL A 546 -24.55 16.81 0.29
CA VAL A 546 -24.16 18.23 0.40
C VAL A 546 -23.51 18.53 1.75
N PHE A 547 -24.08 17.99 2.84
CA PHE A 547 -23.56 18.27 4.16
C PHE A 547 -22.54 17.20 4.60
N GLY A 548 -22.68 15.96 4.15
CA GLY A 548 -21.89 14.84 4.64
C GLY A 548 -22.50 14.20 5.91
N PRO A 549 -22.12 12.96 6.24
CA PRO A 549 -22.80 12.15 7.26
C PRO A 549 -22.65 12.64 8.72
N LEU A 550 -21.80 13.64 9.00
CA LEU A 550 -21.45 14.07 10.37
C LEU A 550 -21.74 15.55 10.67
N THR A 551 -22.08 16.37 9.68
CA THR A 551 -22.22 17.83 9.86
C THR A 551 -23.67 18.27 10.06
N THR A 552 -24.66 17.49 9.60
CA THR A 552 -26.07 17.80 9.83
C THR A 552 -26.58 16.98 11.00
N PRO A 553 -26.97 17.60 12.12
CA PRO A 553 -27.67 16.89 13.18
C PRO A 553 -28.91 16.21 12.58
N ARG A 554 -29.11 14.91 12.83
CA ARG A 554 -30.30 14.17 12.38
C ARG A 554 -31.61 14.89 12.69
N VAL A 555 -31.63 15.64 13.80
CA VAL A 555 -32.76 16.48 14.21
C VAL A 555 -33.09 17.58 13.18
N THR A 556 -32.07 18.22 12.61
CA THR A 556 -32.23 19.27 11.59
C THR A 556 -32.71 18.68 10.27
N GLU A 557 -32.14 17.56 9.82
CA GLU A 557 -32.63 16.81 8.65
C GLU A 557 -34.10 16.39 8.83
N MET A 558 -34.45 15.84 10.00
CA MET A 558 -35.83 15.47 10.31
C MET A 558 -36.79 16.66 10.28
N LYS A 559 -36.35 17.86 10.70
CA LYS A 559 -37.16 19.08 10.63
C LYS A 559 -37.42 19.49 9.18
N TYR A 560 -36.38 19.53 8.34
CA TYR A 560 -36.53 19.82 6.90
C TYR A 560 -37.46 18.80 6.24
N MET A 561 -37.19 17.51 6.43
CA MET A 561 -37.97 16.43 5.81
C MET A 561 -39.43 16.43 6.26
N ARG A 562 -39.73 16.74 7.53
CA ARG A 562 -41.12 16.83 8.02
C ARG A 562 -41.89 17.97 7.33
N HIS A 563 -41.26 19.14 7.20
CA HIS A 563 -41.89 20.28 6.55
C HIS A 563 -42.06 20.04 5.04
N ILE A 564 -41.03 19.52 4.37
CA ILE A 564 -41.05 19.21 2.93
C ILE A 564 -42.09 18.14 2.61
N ARG A 565 -42.21 17.07 3.40
CA ARG A 565 -43.27 16.05 3.26
C ARG A 565 -44.66 16.65 3.24
N ARG A 566 -44.92 17.64 4.10
CA ARG A 566 -46.20 18.35 4.11
C ARG A 566 -46.40 19.12 2.81
N LEU A 567 -45.38 19.86 2.36
CA LEU A 567 -45.45 20.65 1.12
C LEU A 567 -45.61 19.77 -0.13
N LEU A 568 -44.88 18.64 -0.23
CA LEU A 568 -45.02 17.66 -1.31
C LEU A 568 -46.43 17.07 -1.36
N ARG A 569 -47.02 16.74 -0.20
CA ARG A 569 -48.39 16.21 -0.14
C ARG A 569 -49.42 17.17 -0.72
N HIS A 570 -49.22 18.47 -0.51
CA HIS A 570 -50.11 19.52 -1.01
C HIS A 570 -49.70 20.07 -2.38
N MET A 571 -48.58 19.61 -2.95
CA MET A 571 -48.10 20.06 -4.24
C MET A 571 -49.10 19.66 -5.33
N PRO A 572 -49.67 20.62 -6.08
CA PRO A 572 -50.54 20.32 -7.19
C PRO A 572 -49.83 19.49 -8.25
N HIS A 573 -50.48 18.44 -8.70
CA HIS A 573 -50.06 17.64 -9.85
C HIS A 573 -51.25 17.46 -10.81
N GLN A 574 -50.98 16.98 -12.02
CA GLN A 574 -51.99 16.89 -13.08
C GLN A 574 -52.78 18.20 -13.28
N VAL A 575 -52.09 19.35 -13.35
CA VAL A 575 -52.76 20.62 -13.64
C VAL A 575 -53.22 20.61 -15.10
N ILE A 576 -54.54 20.55 -15.32
CA ILE A 576 -55.16 20.46 -16.63
C ILE A 576 -56.07 21.67 -16.84
N ILE A 577 -55.93 22.29 -18.01
CA ILE A 577 -56.84 23.35 -18.48
C ILE A 577 -57.74 22.77 -19.57
N THR A 578 -59.04 23.02 -19.44
CA THR A 578 -60.03 22.68 -20.46
C THR A 578 -60.90 23.91 -20.78
N ALA A 579 -61.47 23.95 -21.99
CA ALA A 579 -62.39 25.03 -22.36
C ALA A 579 -63.66 24.95 -21.51
N ALA A 580 -64.20 26.11 -21.11
CA ALA A 580 -65.50 26.28 -20.49
C ALA A 580 -66.44 27.01 -21.46
N PRO A 581 -67.07 26.32 -22.43
CA PRO A 581 -67.82 26.98 -23.50
C PRO A 581 -68.99 27.83 -22.98
N ALA A 582 -69.67 27.37 -21.92
CA ALA A 582 -70.79 28.06 -21.30
C ALA A 582 -70.40 29.35 -20.55
N GLU A 583 -69.13 29.51 -20.16
CA GLU A 583 -68.64 30.66 -19.39
C GLU A 583 -67.67 31.55 -20.20
N HIS A 584 -67.53 31.30 -21.51
CA HIS A 584 -66.53 31.96 -22.38
C HIS A 584 -65.14 31.99 -21.73
N GLY A 585 -64.73 30.85 -21.18
CA GLY A 585 -63.66 30.79 -20.20
C GLY A 585 -62.85 29.49 -20.23
N LEU A 586 -62.06 29.29 -19.19
CA LEU A 586 -61.22 28.11 -19.00
C LEU A 586 -61.46 27.50 -17.61
N ILE A 587 -61.56 26.17 -17.55
CA ILE A 587 -61.60 25.40 -16.30
C ILE A 587 -60.19 24.89 -16.01
N VAL A 588 -59.67 25.24 -14.83
CA VAL A 588 -58.42 24.69 -14.31
C VAL A 588 -58.77 23.60 -13.30
N THR A 589 -58.18 22.42 -13.46
CA THR A 589 -58.34 21.26 -12.56
C THR A 589 -56.97 20.75 -12.12
N TRP A 590 -56.87 20.17 -10.93
CA TRP A 590 -55.62 19.57 -10.43
C TRP A 590 -55.87 18.47 -9.39
N GLU A 591 -54.84 17.70 -9.09
CA GLU A 591 -54.82 16.70 -8.02
C GLU A 591 -53.78 17.05 -6.93
N ASP A 592 -53.94 16.46 -5.75
CA ASP A 592 -53.02 16.53 -4.61
C ASP A 592 -52.97 15.16 -3.89
N GLU A 593 -51.94 14.89 -3.08
CA GLU A 593 -51.79 13.61 -2.36
C GLU A 593 -52.53 13.61 -1.00
N GLY A 594 -53.45 14.57 -0.78
CA GLY A 594 -54.23 14.71 0.44
C GLY A 594 -55.27 13.58 0.60
N THR A 595 -55.23 12.87 1.73
CA THR A 595 -56.24 11.83 2.03
C THR A 595 -57.62 12.44 2.25
N GLU A 596 -58.68 11.73 1.86
CA GLU A 596 -60.06 12.19 2.06
C GLU A 596 -60.38 12.45 3.53
N SER A 597 -59.87 11.62 4.44
CA SER A 597 -60.05 11.79 5.89
C SER A 597 -59.42 13.10 6.38
N PHE A 598 -58.23 13.44 5.90
CA PHE A 598 -57.58 14.72 6.25
C PHE A 598 -58.37 15.92 5.70
N ARG A 599 -58.88 15.80 4.47
CA ARG A 599 -59.72 16.82 3.81
C ARG A 599 -61.04 17.10 4.55
N LYS A 600 -61.64 16.07 5.17
CA LYS A 600 -62.92 16.19 5.89
C LYS A 600 -62.77 16.83 7.27
N HIS A 601 -61.64 16.63 7.95
CA HIS A 601 -61.45 17.03 9.35
C HIS A 601 -60.56 18.27 9.59
N SER A 602 -59.96 18.86 8.55
CA SER A 602 -59.19 20.10 8.69
C SER A 602 -60.11 21.30 8.99
N LEU A 603 -60.09 21.80 10.23
CA LEU A 603 -60.95 22.86 10.78
C LEU A 603 -60.66 24.29 10.28
N GLY A 604 -59.63 24.49 9.46
CA GLY A 604 -59.37 25.70 8.69
C GLY A 604 -58.93 25.26 7.29
N GLY A 605 -59.83 25.38 6.31
CA GLY A 605 -59.64 24.78 4.99
C GLY A 605 -58.43 25.34 4.27
N ALA A 606 -57.42 24.50 4.00
CA ALA A 606 -56.37 24.80 3.04
C ALA A 606 -57.00 25.29 1.72
N ALA A 607 -56.53 26.41 1.19
CA ALA A 607 -56.98 26.95 -0.09
C ALA A 607 -55.80 26.96 -1.07
N TYR A 608 -56.06 26.58 -2.32
CA TYR A 608 -55.13 26.72 -3.42
C TYR A 608 -55.22 28.11 -4.01
N HIS A 609 -54.07 28.71 -4.28
CA HIS A 609 -53.93 29.90 -5.09
C HIS A 609 -53.74 29.46 -6.55
N VAL A 610 -54.66 29.86 -7.42
CA VAL A 610 -54.63 29.57 -8.85
C VAL A 610 -54.45 30.88 -9.59
N ILE A 611 -53.38 31.01 -10.36
CA ILE A 611 -53.14 32.15 -11.25
C ILE A 611 -53.20 31.65 -12.69
N LEU A 612 -54.03 32.30 -13.50
CA LEU A 612 -54.16 32.05 -14.93
C LEU A 612 -53.35 33.11 -15.69
N HIS A 613 -52.13 32.75 -16.05
CA HIS A 613 -51.20 33.63 -16.76
C HIS A 613 -51.47 33.64 -18.25
N ASP A 614 -51.33 34.80 -18.89
CA ASP A 614 -51.28 34.89 -20.35
C ASP A 614 -49.83 34.75 -20.85
N GLU A 615 -49.69 34.70 -22.18
CA GLU A 615 -48.42 34.54 -22.89
C GLU A 615 -47.39 35.66 -22.64
N SER A 616 -47.77 36.80 -22.06
CA SER A 616 -46.79 37.84 -21.67
C SER A 616 -46.00 37.47 -20.41
N CYS A 617 -46.51 36.52 -19.61
CA CYS A 617 -45.96 36.14 -18.31
C CYS A 617 -45.03 34.91 -18.38
N THR A 618 -44.39 34.59 -19.50
CA THR A 618 -43.61 33.34 -19.66
C THR A 618 -42.54 33.07 -18.60
N HIS A 619 -42.01 34.11 -17.94
CA HIS A 619 -41.00 33.95 -16.88
C HIS A 619 -41.55 33.33 -15.59
N MET A 620 -42.87 33.43 -15.34
CA MET A 620 -43.51 32.95 -14.10
C MET A 620 -43.46 31.42 -13.98
N GLU A 621 -43.45 30.69 -15.10
CA GLU A 621 -43.33 29.21 -15.10
C GLU A 621 -42.10 28.71 -14.31
N ARG A 622 -41.03 29.52 -14.25
CA ARG A 622 -39.77 29.19 -13.57
C ARG A 622 -39.87 29.28 -12.05
N GLU A 623 -40.94 29.88 -11.51
CA GLU A 623 -41.13 29.96 -10.08
C GLU A 623 -41.40 28.57 -9.48
N LEU A 624 -40.70 28.31 -8.38
CA LEU A 624 -40.73 27.02 -7.68
C LEU A 624 -41.54 27.09 -6.38
N LEU A 625 -41.47 28.24 -5.71
CA LEU A 625 -42.02 28.48 -4.39
C LEU A 625 -42.98 29.67 -4.44
N HIS A 626 -44.14 29.52 -3.79
CA HIS A 626 -45.09 30.60 -3.58
C HIS A 626 -44.53 31.64 -2.60
N SER A 627 -44.64 32.94 -2.94
CA SER A 627 -43.91 34.02 -2.29
C SER A 627 -44.35 34.30 -0.85
N ASP A 628 -45.64 34.58 -0.63
CA ASP A 628 -46.28 34.77 0.68
C ASP A 628 -47.78 34.47 0.58
N SER A 629 -48.43 34.09 1.70
CA SER A 629 -49.87 33.87 1.72
C SER A 629 -50.61 35.13 1.27
N VAL A 630 -51.24 35.07 0.09
CA VAL A 630 -51.92 36.22 -0.49
C VAL A 630 -53.29 36.35 0.17
N VAL A 631 -53.57 37.53 0.70
CA VAL A 631 -54.88 37.83 1.29
C VAL A 631 -55.88 38.02 0.14
N GLU A 632 -57.02 37.32 0.24
CA GLU A 632 -58.13 37.31 -0.72
C GLU A 632 -58.82 38.69 -0.81
N LYS A 633 -58.16 39.66 -1.46
CA LYS A 633 -58.70 41.02 -1.66
C LYS A 633 -58.87 41.40 -3.13
N SER A 634 -58.22 40.68 -4.05
CA SER A 634 -58.21 41.00 -5.48
C SER A 634 -58.34 39.75 -6.35
N LYS A 635 -59.12 39.85 -7.44
CA LYS A 635 -59.20 38.84 -8.51
C LYS A 635 -58.05 38.94 -9.52
N ILE A 636 -57.15 39.91 -9.34
CA ILE A 636 -56.01 40.20 -10.21
C ILE A 636 -54.72 40.06 -9.39
N ALA A 637 -53.78 39.27 -9.92
CA ALA A 637 -52.43 39.07 -9.39
C ALA A 637 -51.55 40.29 -9.67
N VAL A 638 -50.38 40.36 -9.01
CA VAL A 638 -49.42 41.48 -9.15
C VAL A 638 -48.95 41.66 -10.60
N CYS A 639 -48.87 40.58 -11.38
CA CYS A 639 -48.53 40.60 -12.80
C CYS A 639 -49.69 41.05 -13.73
N GLY A 640 -50.87 41.39 -13.18
CA GLY A 640 -52.06 41.75 -13.96
C GLY A 640 -52.91 40.56 -14.44
N CYS A 641 -52.44 39.33 -14.23
CA CYS A 641 -53.17 38.11 -14.58
C CYS A 641 -54.31 37.81 -13.60
N ARG A 642 -55.29 37.00 -14.03
CA ARG A 642 -56.41 36.64 -13.15
C ARG A 642 -55.99 35.60 -12.13
N GLN A 643 -56.49 35.72 -10.90
CA GLN A 643 -56.24 34.76 -9.82
C GLN A 643 -57.53 34.38 -9.09
N GLN A 644 -57.55 33.19 -8.50
CA GLN A 644 -58.62 32.69 -7.65
C GLN A 644 -58.06 31.91 -6.46
N PHE A 645 -58.81 31.90 -5.36
CA PHE A 645 -58.54 31.09 -4.19
C PHE A 645 -59.60 30.00 -4.08
N VAL A 646 -59.14 28.75 -4.06
CA VAL A 646 -60.02 27.59 -4.19
C VAL A 646 -59.85 26.67 -2.99
N PRO A 647 -60.89 26.39 -2.20
CA PRO A 647 -60.80 25.43 -1.12
C PRO A 647 -60.29 24.07 -1.63
N GLN A 648 -59.39 23.43 -0.87
CA GLN A 648 -58.77 22.15 -1.23
C GLN A 648 -59.79 21.05 -1.60
N ARG A 649 -61.04 21.13 -1.12
CA ARG A 649 -62.09 20.15 -1.47
C ARG A 649 -62.57 20.24 -2.91
N ARG A 650 -62.48 21.41 -3.56
CA ARG A 650 -63.05 21.66 -4.89
C ARG A 650 -62.11 21.24 -6.02
N ARG A 651 -60.81 21.51 -5.90
CA ARG A 651 -59.73 21.16 -6.86
C ARG A 651 -59.98 21.57 -8.32
N HIS A 652 -60.89 22.51 -8.52
CA HIS A 652 -61.14 23.14 -9.81
C HIS A 652 -61.64 24.56 -9.62
N CYS A 653 -61.39 25.40 -10.61
CA CYS A 653 -62.01 26.72 -10.73
C CYS A 653 -62.23 27.08 -12.19
N VAL A 654 -63.14 28.02 -12.43
CA VAL A 654 -63.49 28.50 -13.76
C VAL A 654 -63.14 29.99 -13.86
N PHE A 655 -62.40 30.34 -14.90
CA PHE A 655 -62.11 31.73 -15.27
C PHE A 655 -62.98 32.09 -16.47
N ALA A 656 -64.11 32.76 -16.22
CA ALA A 656 -65.05 33.23 -17.24
C ALA A 656 -64.52 34.47 -17.99
N ASP A 657 -65.13 34.86 -19.11
CA ASP A 657 -64.87 36.13 -19.82
C ASP A 657 -63.40 36.39 -20.17
N LEU A 658 -62.72 35.40 -20.74
CA LEU A 658 -61.32 35.51 -21.17
C LEU A 658 -61.22 35.98 -22.63
N ASP A 659 -60.03 36.47 -23.00
CA ASP A 659 -59.71 36.88 -24.36
C ASP A 659 -59.42 35.62 -25.20
N ASP A 660 -60.23 35.36 -26.22
CA ASP A 660 -60.11 34.18 -27.08
C ASP A 660 -58.90 34.22 -28.02
N MET A 661 -58.28 35.40 -28.20
CA MET A 661 -57.07 35.57 -28.99
C MET A 661 -55.79 35.24 -28.23
N LYS A 662 -55.86 35.13 -26.89
CA LYS A 662 -54.71 34.82 -26.04
C LYS A 662 -54.65 33.35 -25.67
N LYS A 663 -53.44 32.87 -25.38
CA LYS A 663 -53.22 31.58 -24.73
C LYS A 663 -52.93 31.78 -23.25
N TYR A 664 -53.48 30.88 -22.44
CA TYR A 664 -53.34 30.92 -20.99
C TYR A 664 -52.79 29.62 -20.43
N TYR A 665 -51.95 29.72 -19.41
CA TYR A 665 -51.48 28.57 -18.63
C TYR A 665 -51.70 28.82 -17.14
N ALA A 666 -51.83 27.74 -16.38
CA ALA A 666 -52.19 27.81 -14.97
C ALA A 666 -50.98 27.52 -14.09
N MET A 667 -50.79 28.37 -13.09
CA MET A 667 -49.93 28.11 -11.95
C MET A 667 -50.79 27.88 -10.72
N VAL A 668 -50.60 26.72 -10.10
CA VAL A 668 -51.37 26.29 -8.92
C VAL A 668 -50.38 25.98 -7.79
N SER A 669 -50.64 26.52 -6.61
CA SER A 669 -49.94 26.16 -5.36
C SER A 669 -50.91 26.25 -4.19
N LEU A 670 -50.56 25.63 -3.07
CA LEU A 670 -51.23 25.95 -1.80
C LEU A 670 -51.02 27.45 -1.49
N ASN A 671 -52.04 28.14 -0.97
CA ASN A 671 -51.95 29.54 -0.55
C ASN A 671 -51.22 29.66 0.80
N GLU A 672 -49.96 29.24 0.82
CA GLU A 672 -49.09 29.27 1.98
C GLU A 672 -47.70 29.67 1.51
N ARG A 673 -47.00 30.47 2.33
CA ARG A 673 -45.62 30.86 2.08
C ARG A 673 -44.75 29.63 1.81
N SER A 674 -43.93 29.70 0.76
CA SER A 674 -43.03 28.66 0.31
C SER A 674 -43.70 27.35 -0.14
N ALA A 675 -45.02 27.35 -0.38
CA ALA A 675 -45.69 26.22 -0.99
C ALA A 675 -45.17 25.93 -2.40
N PHE A 676 -45.19 24.66 -2.79
CA PHE A 676 -44.64 24.24 -4.09
C PHE A 676 -45.67 24.47 -5.20
N PHE A 677 -45.23 25.10 -6.29
CA PHE A 677 -46.01 25.18 -7.51
C PHE A 677 -45.99 23.85 -8.26
N GLY A 678 -47.15 23.43 -8.76
CA GLY A 678 -47.26 22.30 -9.67
C GLY A 678 -46.54 22.52 -11.01
N LEU A 679 -46.41 21.44 -11.80
CA LEU A 679 -46.03 21.57 -13.20
C LEU A 679 -47.09 22.40 -13.92
N VAL A 680 -46.67 23.38 -14.73
CA VAL A 680 -47.62 24.21 -15.47
C VAL A 680 -48.29 23.39 -16.57
N SER A 681 -49.53 23.74 -16.88
CA SER A 681 -50.24 23.16 -18.02
C SER A 681 -49.67 23.68 -19.34
N GLU A 682 -49.96 22.97 -20.44
CA GLU A 682 -49.78 23.56 -21.76
C GLU A 682 -50.71 24.78 -21.92
N PRO A 683 -50.29 25.85 -22.62
CA PRO A 683 -51.14 27.02 -22.84
C PRO A 683 -52.36 26.70 -23.71
N VAL A 684 -53.56 27.09 -23.26
CA VAL A 684 -54.84 26.85 -23.93
C VAL A 684 -55.56 28.18 -24.19
N SER A 685 -56.23 28.29 -25.34
CA SER A 685 -57.11 29.44 -25.65
C SER A 685 -58.57 29.12 -25.28
N PRO A 686 -59.34 30.10 -24.77
CA PRO A 686 -60.78 29.98 -24.62
C PRO A 686 -61.47 29.71 -25.96
N HIS A 687 -62.69 29.17 -25.94
CA HIS A 687 -63.48 29.07 -27.16
C HIS A 687 -63.89 30.46 -27.68
N PRO A 688 -63.82 30.68 -29.01
CA PRO A 688 -64.13 31.98 -29.58
C PRO A 688 -65.57 32.39 -29.34
N LYS A 689 -65.80 33.68 -29.05
CA LYS A 689 -67.16 34.22 -28.91
C LYS A 689 -67.85 34.20 -30.27
N THR A 690 -68.78 33.28 -30.49
CA THR A 690 -69.63 33.29 -31.69
C THR A 690 -70.54 34.52 -31.67
N VAL A 691 -70.28 35.46 -32.57
CA VAL A 691 -71.21 36.55 -32.90
C VAL A 691 -72.38 35.93 -33.65
N ASN A 692 -73.59 36.07 -33.10
CA ASN A 692 -74.91 35.57 -33.55
C ASN A 692 -75.34 34.23 -32.93
N GLY A 693 -76.34 34.33 -32.04
CA GLY A 693 -76.92 33.23 -31.29
C GLY A 693 -77.70 32.24 -32.14
N HIS A 694 -77.00 31.29 -32.75
CA HIS A 694 -77.54 30.00 -33.19
C HIS A 694 -76.58 28.90 -32.75
N TRP A 695 -77.01 28.08 -31.80
CA TRP A 695 -76.34 26.85 -31.43
C TRP A 695 -76.50 25.83 -32.56
N PRO A 696 -75.44 25.16 -33.05
CA PRO A 696 -75.62 23.95 -33.83
C PRO A 696 -76.09 22.84 -32.90
N VAL A 697 -77.21 22.22 -33.24
CA VAL A 697 -77.73 20.99 -32.61
C VAL A 697 -76.65 19.91 -32.66
N VAL A 698 -76.18 19.47 -31.49
CA VAL A 698 -75.40 18.23 -31.34
C VAL A 698 -76.36 17.16 -30.84
N CYS A 699 -76.41 16.06 -31.60
CA CYS A 699 -77.29 14.91 -31.40
C CYS A 699 -77.23 14.35 -29.98
N GLU A 700 -78.41 14.23 -29.37
CA GLU A 700 -78.67 13.34 -28.25
C GLU A 700 -78.49 11.88 -28.70
N GLN A 701 -77.69 11.13 -27.95
CA GLN A 701 -77.94 9.71 -27.74
C GLN A 701 -77.88 9.45 -26.23
N SER A 702 -79.04 9.48 -25.59
CA SER A 702 -79.29 8.72 -24.36
C SER A 702 -79.35 7.22 -24.70
N PRO A 703 -79.15 6.36 -23.69
CA PRO A 703 -80.31 5.57 -23.29
C PRO A 703 -80.49 5.52 -21.77
N ALA A 704 -81.66 5.95 -21.32
CA ALA A 704 -82.24 5.52 -20.06
C ALA A 704 -83.10 4.26 -20.31
N GLY A 705 -83.10 3.29 -19.39
CA GLY A 705 -84.09 2.22 -19.40
C GLY A 705 -83.88 1.12 -18.37
N LEU A 706 -84.50 1.30 -17.19
CA LEU A 706 -85.33 0.34 -16.41
C LEU A 706 -84.66 -0.98 -15.91
N LEU A 707 -84.95 -1.61 -14.76
CA LEU A 707 -85.72 -1.40 -13.52
C LEU A 707 -85.46 -2.66 -12.63
N SER A 708 -85.53 -2.52 -11.28
CA SER A 708 -85.94 -3.51 -10.21
C SER A 708 -85.53 -5.00 -10.31
N THR A 709 -85.15 -5.82 -9.30
CA THR A 709 -85.14 -5.95 -7.82
C THR A 709 -84.48 -7.35 -7.53
N PRO A 710 -84.38 -7.96 -6.32
CA PRO A 710 -84.54 -7.51 -4.92
C PRO A 710 -83.37 -7.88 -3.96
N ASN A 711 -83.48 -7.38 -2.72
CA ASN A 711 -82.80 -7.85 -1.51
C ASN A 711 -83.12 -9.31 -1.15
N ILE A 712 -82.13 -10.08 -0.68
CA ILE A 712 -82.28 -11.09 0.39
C ILE A 712 -81.00 -11.07 1.26
N GLU A 713 -81.17 -10.77 2.54
CA GLU A 713 -80.21 -10.97 3.64
C GLU A 713 -79.92 -12.46 3.85
N VAL A 714 -78.77 -12.83 4.45
CA VAL A 714 -78.73 -13.64 5.68
C VAL A 714 -77.30 -13.67 6.24
N GLN A 715 -77.26 -13.58 7.56
CA GLN A 715 -76.14 -13.48 8.49
C GLN A 715 -75.29 -14.76 8.64
N VAL A 716 -74.02 -14.54 8.99
CA VAL A 716 -73.22 -15.12 10.08
C VAL A 716 -73.80 -16.34 10.84
N THR A 717 -72.99 -17.41 10.99
CA THR A 717 -72.57 -18.05 12.27
C THR A 717 -71.75 -19.33 11.96
N SER A 718 -70.45 -19.35 12.29
CA SER A 718 -69.83 -20.04 13.45
C SER A 718 -69.90 -21.57 13.45
N SER A 719 -68.75 -22.24 13.36
CA SER A 719 -68.20 -23.09 14.43
C SER A 719 -67.07 -24.01 13.91
N THR A 720 -65.93 -23.91 14.60
CA THR A 720 -64.83 -24.88 14.74
C THR A 720 -65.33 -26.27 15.21
N PRO A 721 -64.57 -27.40 15.15
CA PRO A 721 -63.14 -27.47 15.51
C PRO A 721 -62.22 -28.46 14.72
N GLU A 722 -60.91 -28.23 14.93
CA GLU A 722 -59.77 -29.15 14.87
C GLU A 722 -60.02 -30.58 15.42
N PRO A 723 -59.19 -31.65 15.17
CA PRO A 723 -57.72 -31.58 15.28
C PRO A 723 -56.81 -32.60 14.52
N ARG A 724 -55.50 -32.35 14.68
CA ARG A 724 -54.37 -33.30 14.84
C ARG A 724 -53.64 -33.92 13.62
N SER A 725 -52.40 -33.43 13.47
CA SER A 725 -51.12 -34.19 13.59
C SER A 725 -50.88 -35.41 12.67
N LYS A 726 -49.79 -35.35 11.89
CA LYS A 726 -48.67 -36.30 12.03
C LYS A 726 -47.37 -35.80 11.35
N ARG A 727 -46.28 -36.21 11.99
CA ARG A 727 -44.88 -35.86 11.80
C ARG A 727 -44.13 -37.15 11.42
N ALA A 728 -43.24 -37.14 10.44
CA ALA A 728 -42.06 -38.03 10.30
C ALA A 728 -41.23 -37.51 9.11
N LYS A 729 -39.96 -37.08 9.28
CA LYS A 729 -38.72 -37.90 9.40
C LYS A 729 -38.51 -38.76 8.12
N HIS A 730 -37.37 -38.83 7.44
CA HIS A 730 -35.98 -38.48 7.76
C HIS A 730 -35.07 -38.77 6.53
N VAL A 731 -33.85 -38.20 6.54
CA VAL A 731 -32.57 -38.74 5.97
C VAL A 731 -32.42 -38.59 4.44
N ARG A 732 -31.36 -37.97 3.89
CA ARG A 732 -29.94 -37.91 4.29
C ARG A 732 -29.31 -36.58 3.89
#